data_AF-A0A379FXX7-F1
#
_entry.id   AF-A0A379FXX7-F1
#
_cell.length_a   1.000
_cell.length_b   1.000
_cell.length_c   1.000
_cell.angle_alpha   90.00
_cell.angle_beta   90.00
_cell.angle_gamma   90.00
#
_symmetry.space_group_name_H-M   'P 1'
#
loop_
_entity.id
_entity.type
_entity.pdbx_description
1 polymer ?
#
loop_
_entity_poly.entity_id
_entity_poly.type
_entity_poly.pdbx_seq_one_letter_code
_entity_poly.pdbx_strand_id
1 'polypeptide(L)'
;MNDIVRREEKIERLQRFQSLKAGAYWKATEDITEEAINAGDTLLLMSIRWVDNQAHTIILRAHPRHFDEYVIIEVEGPDGKLQKNHKRMVEHRFLVQDFLNKFEFEPNHTQIRQTEIASVHAEIHALQQVMDDAMTKPEIMKAIVDTQLAADEENEIKKLDGKIEKPLLPAVFDEVVPVVTGTVQNALSMGGEAPSMDVMKQALNREKRIAVIQTKWLENQKQQINNIIKKLMPYFNEMPAAALAMSEDVREHVDKLESGIKSMLLYTGEHVEIVPVKKGKSASSDIPLTLVQKKLIVEEELAVWADIDEWFDFRSENLFFKALNEHPELVTQIFPSERCVLVMAMTNHDVNYGEPWSNEENNKRNRRVFLMVRDGENIYQVFSPVESHLGSSRLFPARDEGEAIFRGLDGSQIKFDDVAYTDRLKGFDLRALHYKRFLILICGLDHREKLFGDFYDEPQSLDFISMRFQEDYCRFLHDEDGSGLLAAHDDRPSLNQYIKQMNGYMRSGSRMLCNWRSVMSPNTAPGACKQDTSSRYGRGWNFTADPKDNISLAIAYRKAQSICVDVPVKRRYSDSWFNCKVDLVANDDRYENEDNQLPYLCLDAIEPDDLEWYVVNRKYRGDHLFYIRFFKMAIQFIRAEREAEKPVREMMADALDKGNIGAPADRPSLISQSVIAWRAAKRGAPLTDALDDKKSWTSLLDQMYMLAGNAGNEIDDVAAFVTELGYKPLRLVVNATGKLAVYAESVQNERDDRMEKHIWVHRINIVRGKRKIRETSRSWAILPESVASETTIHQWDDATNWTGLTSSFTTYLAKQRIFERIDNCPDILKLFSGKMTREIFNSIFAEWSEAYDTLTMASNTITTPKLLIPFGYRIGADHPMFLCVCVTNPEHLLYKLAPDDASRDAIRNKYLRWYKDEFKDKYDGIFMRKLNDPIRFELYSSGDANITNGRMFNVSGNPYRMIESNVLPDRFADAMEFYQAEISNPSRSNRTTIYISPQVLSESGEVCVDTLVNNPMPDSYQPVHLVHINLNDYRRGHNKQASCRYKDSDEEICYSRWYDVCARDVPTELLVAGVISSDITVVRYPFNSTSAALDYVRRKGSFNEYKPITEVEGVPDAAMPPAGVIRMV
;
A
#
# COMPACT_ATOMS: atom_id res chain seq x y z
N MET A 1 73.74 52.63 -3.50
CA MET A 1 73.27 53.89 -4.10
C MET A 1 71.96 53.60 -4.82
N ASN A 2 71.01 54.51 -4.65
CA ASN A 2 69.68 54.63 -5.28
C ASN A 2 68.51 53.91 -4.60
N ASP A 3 67.88 54.69 -3.72
CA ASP A 3 66.44 54.91 -3.58
C ASP A 3 65.50 53.70 -3.53
N ILE A 4 65.16 53.30 -2.31
CA ILE A 4 63.85 52.72 -2.03
C ILE A 4 63.03 53.79 -1.31
N VAL A 5 62.27 54.53 -2.11
CA VAL A 5 61.24 55.46 -1.67
C VAL A 5 60.30 54.73 -0.70
N ARG A 6 60.20 55.21 0.55
CA ARG A 6 59.11 54.84 1.46
C ARG A 6 57.79 55.26 0.81
N ARG A 7 57.06 54.31 0.24
CA ARG A 7 55.61 54.46 0.06
C ARG A 7 54.98 54.30 1.43
N GLU A 8 54.56 55.41 2.02
CA GLU A 8 53.54 55.37 3.06
C GLU A 8 52.24 54.87 2.39
N GLU A 9 51.98 53.56 2.49
CA GLU A 9 50.62 53.06 2.28
C GLU A 9 49.76 53.68 3.37
N LYS A 10 48.85 54.57 2.94
CA LYS A 10 47.74 55.02 3.77
C LYS A 10 47.04 53.78 4.31
N ILE A 11 47.09 53.59 5.62
CA ILE A 11 46.20 52.66 6.30
C ILE A 11 44.79 53.24 6.15
N GLU A 12 44.09 52.83 5.10
CA GLU A 12 42.71 53.28 4.84
C GLU A 12 41.70 52.58 5.76
N ARG A 13 42.07 51.46 6.41
CA ARG A 13 41.18 50.76 7.36
C ARG A 13 41.96 49.88 8.35
N LEU A 14 41.83 50.16 9.65
CA LEU A 14 42.14 49.22 10.72
C LEU A 14 40.90 48.34 10.94
N GLN A 15 40.88 47.12 10.40
CA GLN A 15 39.91 46.10 10.80
C GLN A 15 40.54 45.22 11.89
N ARG A 16 39.84 45.08 13.03
CA ARG A 16 40.17 44.05 14.04
C ARG A 16 39.97 42.69 13.38
N PHE A 17 41.05 42.00 13.00
CA PHE A 17 40.98 40.61 12.56
C PHE A 17 40.92 39.71 13.80
N GLN A 18 39.73 39.21 14.11
CA GLN A 18 39.51 38.29 15.24
C GLN A 18 39.48 36.87 14.68
N SER A 19 40.41 36.01 15.13
CA SER A 19 40.55 34.65 14.61
C SER A 19 39.28 33.83 14.87
N LEU A 20 38.64 33.34 13.80
CA LEU A 20 37.54 32.39 13.87
C LEU A 20 38.00 31.14 14.64
N LYS A 21 37.35 30.83 15.76
CA LYS A 21 37.68 29.69 16.62
C LYS A 21 36.41 28.96 17.05
N ALA A 22 36.41 27.63 16.94
CA ALA A 22 35.35 26.79 17.48
C ALA A 22 35.24 26.94 19.01
N GLY A 23 34.02 26.96 19.53
CA GLY A 23 33.72 27.27 20.93
C GLY A 23 33.55 28.76 21.26
N ALA A 24 33.71 29.65 20.28
CA ALA A 24 33.42 31.08 20.44
C ALA A 24 31.92 31.39 20.21
N TYR A 25 31.44 32.49 20.80
CA TYR A 25 30.07 32.95 20.66
C TYR A 25 29.98 34.18 19.76
N TRP A 26 28.94 34.20 18.94
CA TRP A 26 28.72 35.23 17.92
C TRP A 26 27.28 35.69 17.93
N LYS A 27 27.06 36.98 17.75
CA LYS A 27 25.76 37.63 17.83
C LYS A 27 25.29 38.02 16.44
N ALA A 28 24.04 37.71 16.11
CA ALA A 28 23.44 38.10 14.83
C ALA A 28 23.22 39.62 14.77
N THR A 29 23.62 40.26 13.67
CA THR A 29 23.45 41.71 13.47
C THR A 29 22.12 42.08 12.80
N GLU A 30 21.47 41.11 12.14
CA GLU A 30 20.20 41.25 11.42
C GLU A 30 19.31 40.02 11.62
N ASP A 31 18.03 40.13 11.28
CA ASP A 31 17.08 39.00 11.31
C ASP A 31 17.34 38.06 10.11
N ILE A 32 17.60 36.79 10.38
CA ILE A 32 17.82 35.75 9.36
C ILE A 32 16.60 34.82 9.37
N THR A 33 15.58 35.22 8.62
CA THR A 33 14.27 34.56 8.58
C THR A 33 14.32 33.10 8.11
N GLU A 34 15.22 32.79 7.16
CA GLU A 34 15.43 31.43 6.63
C GLU A 34 15.98 30.45 7.67
N GLU A 35 16.60 30.96 8.73
CA GLU A 35 17.21 30.19 9.82
C GLU A 35 16.51 30.40 11.16
N ALA A 36 15.43 31.20 11.20
CA ALA A 36 14.73 31.64 12.42
C ALA A 36 15.66 32.24 13.50
N ILE A 37 16.69 32.97 13.08
CA ILE A 37 17.62 33.68 13.96
C ILE A 37 17.20 35.14 14.03
N ASN A 38 16.94 35.66 15.24
CA ASN A 38 16.58 37.06 15.41
C ASN A 38 17.84 37.92 15.59
N ALA A 39 17.74 39.19 15.20
CA ALA A 39 18.77 40.19 15.46
C ALA A 39 19.06 40.27 16.97
N GLY A 40 20.33 40.11 17.32
CA GLY A 40 20.79 40.09 18.70
C GLY A 40 20.85 38.72 19.37
N ASP A 41 20.35 37.65 18.74
CA ASP A 41 20.52 36.28 19.24
C ASP A 41 22.03 35.92 19.23
N THR A 42 22.51 35.38 20.35
CA THR A 42 23.91 34.94 20.50
C THR A 42 23.97 33.43 20.28
N LEU A 43 24.83 32.95 19.38
CA LEU A 43 24.94 31.55 18.97
C LEU A 43 26.37 31.03 19.18
N LEU A 44 26.48 29.73 19.48
CA LEU A 44 27.76 29.05 19.65
C LEU A 44 28.30 28.57 18.31
N LEU A 45 29.55 28.92 17.99
CA LEU A 45 30.29 28.35 16.86
C LEU A 45 30.75 26.94 17.21
N MET A 46 30.15 25.94 16.57
CA MET A 46 30.45 24.52 16.81
C MET A 46 31.68 24.07 16.03
N SER A 47 31.73 24.35 14.73
CA SER A 47 32.73 23.79 13.82
C SER A 47 33.04 24.75 12.67
N ILE A 48 34.28 24.69 12.19
CA ILE A 48 34.75 25.39 10.99
C ILE A 48 35.19 24.33 9.99
N ARG A 49 34.56 24.28 8.81
CA ARG A 49 34.96 23.39 7.72
C ARG A 49 35.90 24.12 6.77
N TRP A 50 36.95 23.42 6.37
CA TRP A 50 38.03 23.96 5.55
C TRP A 50 38.02 23.30 4.17
N VAL A 51 38.28 24.09 3.13
CA VAL A 51 38.54 23.63 1.76
C VAL A 51 39.86 24.26 1.33
N ASP A 52 40.81 23.45 0.84
CA ASP A 52 42.16 23.90 0.44
C ASP A 52 42.88 24.79 1.49
N ASN A 53 42.78 24.41 2.76
CA ASN A 53 43.30 25.16 3.92
C ASN A 53 42.74 26.57 4.11
N GLN A 54 41.60 26.89 3.49
CA GLN A 54 40.82 28.11 3.71
C GLN A 54 39.48 27.77 4.35
N ALA A 55 39.02 28.60 5.30
CA ALA A 55 37.73 28.39 5.95
C ALA A 55 36.60 28.61 4.94
N HIS A 56 35.67 27.66 4.85
CA HIS A 56 34.62 27.65 3.85
C HIS A 56 33.21 27.71 4.46
N THR A 57 32.91 26.79 5.39
CA THR A 57 31.59 26.67 6.01
C THR A 57 31.69 26.78 7.52
N ILE A 58 30.83 27.59 8.13
CA ILE A 58 30.68 27.75 9.58
C ILE A 58 29.43 27.02 10.02
N ILE A 59 29.56 26.20 11.06
CA ILE A 59 28.44 25.50 11.69
C ILE A 59 28.20 26.13 13.07
N LEU A 60 27.00 26.69 13.25
CA LEU A 60 26.53 27.26 14.51
C LEU A 60 25.52 26.31 15.16
N ARG A 61 25.52 26.26 16.49
CA ARG A 61 24.45 25.60 17.24
C ARG A 61 23.20 26.48 17.22
N ALA A 62 22.01 25.87 17.11
CA ALA A 62 20.76 26.60 17.26
C ALA A 62 20.62 27.23 18.65
N HIS A 63 19.90 28.35 18.74
CA HIS A 63 19.70 29.07 19.99
C HIS A 63 19.03 28.16 21.03
N PRO A 64 19.49 28.14 22.30
CA PRO A 64 18.90 27.30 23.35
C PRO A 64 17.37 27.48 23.56
N ARG A 65 16.83 28.65 23.15
CA ARG A 65 15.38 28.94 23.16
C ARG A 65 14.55 27.99 22.29
N HIS A 66 15.09 27.53 21.16
CA HIS A 66 14.39 26.66 20.19
C HIS A 66 15.15 25.37 19.87
N PHE A 67 16.16 25.03 20.68
CA PHE A 67 17.00 23.88 20.39
C PHE A 67 16.20 22.57 20.42
N ASP A 68 16.30 21.81 19.33
CA ASP A 68 15.57 20.57 19.06
C ASP A 68 14.05 20.75 18.81
N GLU A 69 13.58 21.98 18.62
CA GLU A 69 12.20 22.28 18.26
C GLU A 69 12.02 22.39 16.74
N TYR A 70 10.81 22.09 16.25
CA TYR A 70 10.43 22.36 14.87
C TYR A 70 9.84 23.75 14.77
N VAL A 71 10.51 24.64 14.04
CA VAL A 71 10.04 26.00 13.79
C VAL A 71 9.61 26.11 12.33
N ILE A 72 8.51 26.82 12.11
CA ILE A 72 8.00 27.12 10.77
C ILE A 72 8.73 28.37 10.26
N ILE A 73 9.47 28.22 9.17
CA ILE A 73 10.18 29.31 8.48
C ILE A 73 9.50 29.61 7.14
N GLU A 74 9.37 30.89 6.82
CA GLU A 74 8.84 31.39 5.55
C GLU A 74 10.00 31.75 4.62
N VAL A 75 10.20 31.00 3.54
CA VAL A 75 11.28 31.19 2.56
C VAL A 75 10.68 31.52 1.20
N GLU A 76 11.19 32.55 0.52
CA GLU A 76 10.74 32.92 -0.81
C GLU A 76 11.42 32.03 -1.87
N GLY A 77 10.63 31.27 -2.63
CA GLY A 77 11.16 30.42 -3.70
C GLY A 77 11.59 31.22 -4.94
N PRO A 78 12.30 30.59 -5.91
CA PRO A 78 12.75 31.23 -7.15
C PRO A 78 11.63 31.90 -7.96
N ASP A 79 10.40 31.46 -7.77
CA ASP A 79 9.19 31.97 -8.43
C ASP A 79 8.52 33.15 -7.70
N GLY A 80 9.16 33.71 -6.65
CA GLY A 80 8.63 34.80 -5.82
C GLY A 80 7.48 34.39 -4.89
N LYS A 81 7.28 33.08 -4.67
CA LYS A 81 6.24 32.54 -3.78
C LYS A 81 6.83 32.15 -2.44
N LEU A 82 6.28 32.71 -1.36
CA LEU A 82 6.60 32.33 0.02
C LEU A 82 6.15 30.89 0.31
N GLN A 83 7.11 30.00 0.54
CA GLN A 83 6.93 28.62 0.97
C GLN A 83 7.21 28.49 2.46
N LYS A 84 6.37 27.74 3.18
CA LYS A 84 6.55 27.50 4.60
C LYS A 84 7.21 26.14 4.83
N ASN A 85 8.42 26.15 5.36
CA ASN A 85 9.21 24.95 5.63
C ASN A 85 9.23 24.68 7.15
N HIS A 86 9.02 23.42 7.54
CA HIS A 86 9.27 23.00 8.91
C HIS A 86 10.75 22.65 9.06
N LYS A 87 11.49 23.40 9.87
CA LYS A 87 12.90 23.15 10.12
C LYS A 87 13.12 22.77 11.57
N ARG A 88 13.81 21.64 11.79
CA ARG A 88 14.27 21.23 13.11
C ARG A 88 15.50 22.06 13.48
N MET A 89 15.42 22.79 14.59
CA MET A 89 16.44 23.75 15.01
C MET A 89 17.52 23.07 15.86
N VAL A 90 18.54 22.52 15.20
CA VAL A 90 19.68 21.85 15.87
C VAL A 90 20.98 22.57 15.57
N GLU A 91 21.25 22.81 14.28
CA GLU A 91 22.43 23.52 13.79
C GLU A 91 22.06 24.41 12.60
N HIS A 92 22.79 25.51 12.45
CA HIS A 92 22.71 26.43 11.32
C HIS A 92 24.05 26.43 10.60
N ARG A 93 24.01 26.56 9.27
CA ARG A 93 25.22 26.44 8.44
C ARG A 93 25.30 27.63 7.49
N PHE A 94 26.46 28.28 7.47
CA PHE A 94 26.69 29.48 6.67
C PHE A 94 28.02 29.37 5.93
N LEU A 95 28.10 29.97 4.75
CA LEU A 95 29.39 30.25 4.13
C LEU A 95 30.14 31.30 4.97
N VAL A 96 31.47 31.26 4.97
CA VAL A 96 32.29 32.19 5.76
C VAL A 96 32.02 33.65 5.39
N GLN A 97 31.81 33.97 4.12
CA GLN A 97 31.50 35.35 3.70
C GLN A 97 30.16 35.82 4.26
N ASP A 98 29.11 35.02 4.12
CA ASP A 98 27.78 35.34 4.65
C ASP A 98 27.80 35.44 6.18
N PHE A 99 28.53 34.53 6.84
CA PHE A 99 28.71 34.56 8.29
C PHE A 99 29.37 35.86 8.76
N LEU A 100 30.49 36.25 8.15
CA LEU A 100 31.22 37.46 8.54
C LEU A 100 30.42 38.75 8.25
N ASN A 101 29.45 38.71 7.34
CA ASN A 101 28.57 39.83 7.04
C ASN A 101 27.40 39.95 8.04
N LYS A 102 26.91 38.82 8.58
CA LYS A 102 25.69 38.75 9.40
C LYS A 102 25.92 38.59 10.91
N PHE A 103 27.16 38.34 11.33
CA PHE A 103 27.50 38.05 12.72
C PHE A 103 28.69 38.84 13.24
N GLU A 104 28.62 39.26 14.50
CA GLU A 104 29.70 39.92 15.23
C GLU A 104 30.15 39.10 16.46
N PHE A 105 31.42 39.20 16.83
CA PHE A 105 31.96 38.43 17.96
C PHE A 105 31.45 38.97 19.31
N GLU A 106 30.97 38.10 20.19
CA GLU A 106 30.39 38.47 21.49
C GLU A 106 31.23 37.95 22.68
N PRO A 107 32.07 38.81 23.30
CA PRO A 107 32.89 38.41 24.45
C PRO A 107 32.11 38.23 25.75
N ASN A 108 30.94 38.85 25.91
CA ASN A 108 30.15 38.83 27.15
C ASN A 108 29.03 37.78 27.14
N HIS A 109 29.18 36.72 26.34
CA HIS A 109 28.20 35.66 26.18
C HIS A 109 27.75 35.03 27.51
N THR A 110 28.64 34.92 28.51
CA THR A 110 28.32 34.37 29.84
C THR A 110 27.28 35.22 30.56
N GLN A 111 27.37 36.55 30.45
CA GLN A 111 26.44 37.48 31.08
C GLN A 111 25.09 37.50 30.37
N ILE A 112 25.09 37.38 29.03
CA ILE A 112 23.87 37.26 28.23
C ILE A 112 23.12 35.97 28.61
N ARG A 113 23.82 34.83 28.64
CA ARG A 113 23.24 33.54 29.05
C ARG A 113 22.71 33.54 30.48
N GLN A 114 23.41 34.19 31.42
CA GLN A 114 22.92 34.35 32.79
C GLN A 114 21.64 35.18 32.85
N THR A 115 21.51 36.19 32.00
CA THR A 115 20.31 37.04 31.92
C THR A 115 19.13 36.26 31.36
N GLU A 116 19.34 35.44 30.32
CA GLU A 116 18.31 34.57 29.74
C GLU A 116 17.86 33.47 30.71
N ILE A 117 18.80 32.87 31.45
CA ILE A 117 18.48 31.90 32.51
C ILE A 117 17.71 32.59 33.64
N ALA A 118 18.08 33.82 34.02
CA ALA A 118 17.38 34.59 35.04
C ALA A 118 15.95 34.95 34.61
N SER A 119 15.69 35.25 33.34
CA SER A 119 14.31 35.49 32.86
C SER A 119 13.44 34.23 32.94
N VAL A 120 13.99 33.06 32.60
CA VAL A 120 13.26 31.79 32.76
C VAL A 120 13.00 31.47 34.25
N HIS A 121 13.94 31.77 35.14
CA HIS A 121 13.72 31.65 36.59
C HIS A 121 12.66 32.63 37.11
N ALA A 122 12.58 33.84 36.56
CA ALA A 122 11.55 34.82 36.93
C ALA A 122 10.14 34.33 36.54
N GLU A 123 9.99 33.66 35.39
CA GLU A 123 8.72 33.02 34.99
C GLU A 123 8.31 31.92 35.97
N ILE A 124 9.26 31.08 36.41
CA ILE A 124 9.00 30.04 37.42
C ILE A 124 8.57 30.66 38.74
N HIS A 125 9.28 31.70 39.20
CA HIS A 125 8.96 32.39 40.45
C HIS A 125 7.58 33.06 40.39
N ALA A 126 7.19 33.65 39.26
CA ALA A 126 5.86 34.23 39.08
C ALA A 126 4.75 33.18 39.23
N LEU A 127 4.91 31.99 38.64
CA LEU A 127 3.94 30.90 38.79
C LEU A 127 3.92 30.31 40.21
N GLN A 128 5.09 30.19 40.86
CA GLN A 128 5.17 29.78 42.26
C GLN A 128 4.48 30.79 43.19
N GLN A 129 4.67 32.08 42.93
CA GLN A 129 4.02 33.13 43.70
C GLN A 129 2.50 33.13 43.52
N VAL A 130 2.00 32.88 42.30
CA VAL A 130 0.55 32.68 42.04
C VAL A 130 0.02 31.46 42.82
N MET A 131 0.79 30.38 42.88
CA MET A 131 0.44 29.18 43.66
C MET A 131 0.40 29.48 45.17
N ASP A 132 1.42 30.16 45.70
CA ASP A 132 1.53 30.52 47.11
C ASP A 132 0.46 31.54 47.52
N ASP A 133 0.17 32.55 46.69
CA ASP A 133 -0.89 33.52 46.92
C ASP A 133 -2.27 32.84 46.96
N ALA A 134 -2.52 31.86 46.09
CA ALA A 134 -3.77 31.09 46.12
C ALA A 134 -3.88 30.20 47.37
N MET A 135 -2.78 29.62 47.86
CA MET A 135 -2.80 28.77 49.06
C MET A 135 -2.84 29.55 50.39
N THR A 136 -2.30 30.77 50.42
CA THR A 136 -2.24 31.59 51.64
C THR A 136 -3.43 32.54 51.80
N LYS A 137 -4.11 32.91 50.71
CA LYS A 137 -5.30 33.77 50.73
C LYS A 137 -6.57 32.97 50.37
N PRO A 138 -7.41 32.61 51.36
CA PRO A 138 -8.60 31.80 51.14
C PRO A 138 -9.59 32.37 50.11
N GLU A 139 -9.61 33.68 49.93
CA GLU A 139 -10.50 34.36 48.99
C GLU A 139 -10.12 34.13 47.52
N ILE A 140 -8.83 34.01 47.21
CA ILE A 140 -8.34 33.77 45.85
C ILE A 140 -8.65 32.33 45.42
N MET A 141 -8.40 31.36 46.30
CA MET A 141 -8.75 29.96 46.03
C MET A 141 -10.27 29.77 45.91
N LYS A 142 -11.06 30.48 46.72
CA LYS A 142 -12.53 30.48 46.59
C LYS A 142 -12.97 31.05 45.24
N ALA A 143 -12.42 32.18 44.79
CA ALA A 143 -12.76 32.74 43.48
C ALA A 143 -12.39 31.79 42.32
N ILE A 144 -11.24 31.12 42.38
CA ILE A 144 -10.83 30.12 41.38
C ILE A 144 -11.78 28.90 41.39
N VAL A 145 -12.13 28.40 42.57
CA VAL A 145 -13.05 27.28 42.76
C VAL A 145 -14.46 27.64 42.29
N ASP A 146 -14.95 28.84 42.60
CA ASP A 146 -16.29 29.30 42.22
C ASP A 146 -16.38 29.53 40.71
N THR A 147 -15.33 30.07 40.08
CA THR A 147 -15.27 30.24 38.61
C THR A 147 -15.29 28.89 37.90
N GLN A 148 -14.52 27.91 38.41
CA GLN A 148 -14.47 26.58 37.81
C GLN A 148 -15.72 25.74 38.12
N LEU A 149 -16.31 25.88 39.31
CA LEU A 149 -17.59 25.27 39.66
C LEU A 149 -18.72 25.82 38.78
N ALA A 150 -18.76 27.14 38.55
CA ALA A 150 -19.73 27.74 37.64
C ALA A 150 -19.56 27.22 36.21
N ALA A 151 -18.32 27.11 35.72
CA ALA A 151 -18.04 26.54 34.40
C ALA A 151 -18.38 25.03 34.31
N ASP A 152 -18.14 24.26 35.37
CA ASP A 152 -18.46 22.83 35.44
C ASP A 152 -19.98 22.60 35.58
N GLU A 153 -20.68 23.41 36.37
CA GLU A 153 -22.15 23.40 36.50
C GLU A 153 -22.81 23.81 35.18
N GLU A 154 -22.30 24.82 34.47
CA GLU A 154 -22.77 25.22 33.15
C GLU A 154 -22.55 24.11 32.10
N ASN A 155 -21.43 23.40 32.18
CA ASN A 155 -21.13 22.23 31.34
C ASN A 155 -21.98 20.99 31.71
N GLU A 156 -22.35 20.79 32.98
CA GLU A 156 -23.28 19.73 33.41
C GLU A 156 -24.73 20.03 32.99
N ILE A 157 -25.17 21.29 33.07
CA ILE A 157 -26.48 21.76 32.58
C ILE A 157 -26.59 21.58 31.07
N LYS A 158 -25.51 21.78 30.31
CA LYS A 158 -25.45 21.51 28.87
C LYS A 158 -25.46 20.00 28.52
N LYS A 159 -25.13 19.10 29.46
CA LYS A 159 -25.04 17.64 29.23
C LYS A 159 -26.28 16.84 29.65
N LEU A 160 -27.10 17.36 30.55
CA LEU A 160 -28.30 16.68 31.07
C LEU A 160 -29.54 17.49 30.68
N ASP A 161 -30.31 16.98 29.73
CA ASP A 161 -31.50 17.58 29.09
C ASP A 161 -32.60 18.04 30.09
N GLY A 162 -32.35 19.16 30.78
CA GLY A 162 -33.33 19.93 31.56
C GLY A 162 -33.89 19.30 32.85
N LYS A 163 -33.44 18.11 33.28
CA LYS A 163 -33.90 17.48 34.54
C LYS A 163 -32.79 17.44 35.58
N ILE A 164 -32.56 18.58 36.22
CA ILE A 164 -31.81 18.65 37.48
C ILE A 164 -32.75 19.27 38.52
N GLU A 165 -32.88 18.61 39.68
CA GLU A 165 -33.51 19.21 40.87
C GLU A 165 -32.75 20.50 41.20
N LYS A 166 -33.47 21.63 41.33
CA LYS A 166 -32.86 22.92 41.64
C LYS A 166 -31.90 22.76 42.84
N PRO A 167 -30.62 23.14 42.70
CA PRO A 167 -29.70 23.12 43.82
C PRO A 167 -30.25 23.99 44.93
N LEU A 168 -30.10 23.53 46.18
CA LEU A 168 -30.50 24.30 47.35
C LEU A 168 -29.77 25.65 47.37
N LEU A 169 -30.45 26.68 47.87
CA LEU A 169 -29.89 28.02 47.97
C LEU A 169 -28.60 27.99 48.82
N PRO A 170 -27.56 28.80 48.50
CA PRO A 170 -26.28 28.82 49.22
C PRO A 170 -26.44 28.94 50.75
N ALA A 171 -27.43 29.71 51.21
CA ALA A 171 -27.76 29.87 52.63
C ALA A 171 -28.13 28.55 53.34
N VAL A 172 -28.71 27.58 52.63
CA VAL A 172 -29.08 26.26 53.19
C VAL A 172 -27.86 25.35 53.28
N PHE A 173 -26.86 25.53 52.42
CA PHE A 173 -25.60 24.79 52.50
C PHE A 173 -24.74 25.28 53.67
N ASP A 174 -24.63 26.60 53.87
CA ASP A 174 -23.83 27.18 54.96
C ASP A 174 -24.33 26.79 56.36
N GLU A 175 -25.62 26.52 56.54
CA GLU A 175 -26.20 26.01 57.80
C GLU A 175 -25.93 24.51 58.02
N VAL A 176 -25.82 23.70 56.96
CA VAL A 176 -25.74 22.23 57.04
C VAL A 176 -24.29 21.73 57.01
N VAL A 177 -23.37 22.45 56.37
CA VAL A 177 -21.94 22.10 56.26
C VAL A 177 -21.27 21.84 57.63
N PRO A 178 -21.43 22.69 58.67
CA PRO A 178 -20.82 22.43 59.99
C PRO A 178 -21.34 21.16 60.67
N VAL A 179 -22.56 20.73 60.34
CA VAL A 179 -23.21 19.52 60.86
C VAL A 179 -22.68 18.26 60.16
N VAL A 180 -22.34 18.37 58.86
CA VAL A 180 -21.83 17.26 58.02
C VAL A 180 -20.33 17.05 58.17
N THR A 181 -19.55 18.11 58.44
CA THR A 181 -18.09 18.05 58.62
C THR A 181 -17.66 17.90 60.09
N GLY A 182 -18.58 18.00 61.05
CA GLY A 182 -18.34 17.83 62.48
C GLY A 182 -18.36 16.37 62.95
N THR A 183 -17.92 16.11 64.20
CA THR A 183 -18.07 14.79 64.83
C THR A 183 -19.54 14.49 65.14
N VAL A 184 -19.94 13.21 65.09
CA VAL A 184 -21.33 12.71 65.32
C VAL A 184 -21.98 13.29 66.60
N GLN A 185 -21.16 13.69 67.57
CA GLN A 185 -21.56 14.28 68.85
C GLN A 185 -22.15 15.70 68.73
N ASN A 186 -21.74 16.50 67.74
CA ASN A 186 -22.28 17.85 67.48
C ASN A 186 -23.64 17.80 66.76
N ALA A 187 -23.87 16.77 65.94
CA ALA A 187 -25.14 16.57 65.22
C ALA A 187 -26.30 16.18 66.16
N LEU A 188 -26.00 15.58 67.31
CA LEU A 188 -27.00 15.16 68.31
C LEU A 188 -27.37 16.26 69.33
N SER A 189 -26.60 17.34 69.41
CA SER A 189 -26.81 18.44 70.38
C SER A 189 -27.73 19.58 69.90
N MET A 190 -28.12 19.61 68.61
CA MET A 190 -29.12 20.54 68.10
C MET A 190 -30.51 19.87 68.14
N GLY A 191 -31.30 20.19 69.17
CA GLY A 191 -32.71 19.81 69.25
C GLY A 191 -33.58 20.66 68.32
N GLY A 192 -34.02 20.08 67.20
CA GLY A 192 -34.90 20.68 66.19
C GLY A 192 -34.80 19.88 64.88
N GLU A 193 -35.88 19.80 64.10
CA GLU A 193 -36.07 18.91 62.92
C GLU A 193 -34.77 18.59 62.13
N ALA A 194 -34.41 17.30 62.07
CA ALA A 194 -33.24 16.85 61.33
C ALA A 194 -33.42 17.12 59.82
N PRO A 195 -32.46 17.78 59.13
CA PRO A 195 -32.50 17.93 57.69
C PRO A 195 -32.42 16.55 57.00
N SER A 196 -33.17 16.37 55.91
CA SER A 196 -33.23 15.12 55.14
C SER A 196 -31.82 14.60 54.76
N MET A 197 -31.60 13.28 54.80
CA MET A 197 -30.34 12.64 54.38
C MET A 197 -29.89 13.04 52.96
N ASP A 198 -30.83 13.42 52.09
CA ASP A 198 -30.51 13.84 50.72
C ASP A 198 -29.84 15.22 50.68
N VAL A 199 -30.21 16.13 51.59
CA VAL A 199 -29.58 17.46 51.73
C VAL A 199 -28.13 17.31 52.20
N MET A 200 -27.88 16.42 53.16
CA MET A 200 -26.51 16.14 53.62
C MET A 200 -25.63 15.48 52.54
N LYS A 201 -26.19 14.56 51.74
CA LYS A 201 -25.46 13.96 50.61
C LYS A 201 -25.11 14.98 49.53
N GLN A 202 -26.01 15.91 49.23
CA GLN A 202 -25.74 16.99 48.27
C GLN A 202 -24.63 17.93 48.78
N ALA A 203 -24.62 18.27 50.08
CA ALA A 203 -23.57 19.09 50.69
C ALA A 203 -22.20 18.41 50.65
N LEU A 204 -22.13 17.11 50.99
CA LEU A 204 -20.89 16.33 50.93
C LEU A 204 -20.34 16.18 49.50
N ASN A 205 -21.23 16.01 48.51
CA ASN A 205 -20.82 15.92 47.11
C ASN A 205 -20.25 17.24 46.57
N ARG A 206 -20.77 18.40 47.01
CA ARG A 206 -20.23 19.72 46.66
C ARG A 206 -18.83 19.94 47.25
N GLU A 207 -18.62 19.61 48.53
CA GLU A 207 -17.29 19.63 49.17
C GLU A 207 -16.28 18.71 48.49
N LYS A 208 -16.70 17.49 48.13
CA LYS A 208 -15.85 16.57 47.36
C LYS A 208 -15.47 17.13 45.99
N ARG A 209 -16.38 17.84 45.30
CA ARG A 209 -16.10 18.50 44.01
C ARG A 209 -15.11 19.66 44.18
N ILE A 210 -15.29 20.49 45.21
CA ILE A 210 -14.36 21.58 45.56
C ILE A 210 -12.94 21.03 45.74
N ALA A 211 -12.77 19.97 46.53
CA ALA A 211 -11.47 19.34 46.75
C ALA A 211 -10.83 18.78 45.45
N VAL A 212 -11.63 18.22 44.54
CA VAL A 212 -11.15 17.72 43.24
C VAL A 212 -10.70 18.86 42.33
N ILE A 213 -11.43 19.97 42.29
CA ILE A 213 -11.07 21.16 41.49
C ILE A 213 -9.75 21.75 42.00
N GLN A 214 -9.60 21.89 43.31
CA GLN A 214 -8.36 22.35 43.93
C GLN A 214 -7.17 21.44 43.56
N THR A 215 -7.36 20.12 43.60
CA THR A 215 -6.33 19.14 43.23
C THR A 215 -5.93 19.26 41.75
N LYS A 216 -6.90 19.33 40.83
CA LYS A 216 -6.64 19.48 39.39
C LYS A 216 -5.92 20.78 39.04
N TRP A 217 -6.28 21.88 39.69
CA TRP A 217 -5.62 23.16 39.48
C TRP A 217 -4.15 23.10 39.91
N LEU A 218 -3.86 22.51 41.09
CA LEU A 218 -2.49 22.29 41.57
C LEU A 218 -1.69 21.38 40.64
N GLU A 219 -2.31 20.32 40.10
CA GLU A 219 -1.67 19.45 39.10
C GLU A 219 -1.34 20.19 37.80
N ASN A 220 -2.22 21.06 37.31
CA ASN A 220 -1.98 21.87 36.11
C ASN A 220 -0.85 22.89 36.32
N GLN A 221 -0.85 23.62 37.46
CA GLN A 221 0.23 24.54 37.81
C GLN A 221 1.59 23.82 37.92
N LYS A 222 1.60 22.62 38.54
CA LYS A 222 2.78 21.76 38.60
C LYS A 222 3.26 21.32 37.21
N GLN A 223 2.35 21.02 36.28
CA GLN A 223 2.72 20.69 34.89
C GLN A 223 3.31 21.88 34.14
N GLN A 224 2.76 23.08 34.31
CA GLN A 224 3.29 24.30 33.70
C GLN A 224 4.71 24.61 34.19
N ILE A 225 4.94 24.50 35.51
CA ILE A 225 6.27 24.63 36.12
C ILE A 225 7.24 23.59 35.51
N ASN A 226 6.83 22.32 35.40
CA ASN A 226 7.65 21.28 34.78
C ASN A 226 7.98 21.56 33.30
N ASN A 227 7.05 22.12 32.53
CA ASN A 227 7.29 22.48 31.14
C ASN A 227 8.26 23.65 31.00
N ILE A 228 8.21 24.64 31.90
CA ILE A 228 9.18 25.75 31.92
C ILE A 228 10.56 25.27 32.39
N ILE A 229 10.63 24.36 33.37
CA ILE A 229 11.91 23.72 33.78
C ILE A 229 12.58 23.00 32.60
N LYS A 230 11.81 22.33 31.74
CA LYS A 230 12.37 21.69 30.53
C LYS A 230 13.04 22.69 29.59
N LYS A 231 12.61 23.96 29.54
CA LYS A 231 13.24 25.03 28.74
C LYS A 231 14.64 25.41 29.24
N LEU A 232 15.04 25.05 30.46
CA LEU A 232 16.39 25.28 30.98
C LEU A 232 17.40 24.23 30.48
N MET A 233 16.96 23.02 30.14
CA MET A 233 17.85 21.91 29.74
C MET A 233 18.76 22.24 28.54
N PRO A 234 18.28 22.90 27.46
CA PRO A 234 19.13 23.28 26.35
C PRO A 234 20.27 24.24 26.70
N TYR A 235 20.04 25.17 27.65
CA TYR A 235 21.07 26.13 28.11
C TYR A 235 22.19 25.41 28.86
N PHE A 236 21.86 24.43 29.70
CA PHE A 236 22.87 23.61 30.38
C PHE A 236 23.62 22.67 29.42
N ASN A 237 22.94 22.16 28.38
CA ASN A 237 23.55 21.31 27.35
C ASN A 237 24.47 22.07 26.39
N GLU A 238 24.41 23.41 26.35
CA GLU A 238 25.29 24.23 25.52
C GLU A 238 26.73 24.26 26.06
N MET A 239 26.92 24.21 27.39
CA MET A 239 28.25 24.20 28.03
C MET A 239 29.14 23.01 27.63
N PRO A 240 28.69 21.74 27.73
CA PRO A 240 29.48 20.60 27.25
C PRO A 240 29.66 20.64 25.73
N ALA A 241 28.69 21.18 24.98
CA ALA A 241 28.83 21.34 23.53
C ALA A 241 29.93 22.36 23.16
N ALA A 242 30.05 23.47 23.89
CA ALA A 242 31.12 24.46 23.70
C ALA A 242 32.49 23.86 24.04
N ALA A 243 32.59 23.07 25.12
CA ALA A 243 33.82 22.36 25.47
C ALA A 243 34.23 21.32 24.41
N LEU A 244 33.26 20.60 23.83
CA LEU A 244 33.52 19.66 22.74
C LEU A 244 33.97 20.39 21.46
N ALA A 245 33.31 21.50 21.10
CA ALA A 245 33.68 22.35 19.96
C ALA A 245 35.12 22.85 20.06
N MET A 246 35.58 23.26 21.25
CA MET A 246 36.97 23.66 21.48
C MET A 246 38.01 22.56 21.24
N SER A 247 37.60 21.28 21.27
CA SER A 247 38.47 20.11 21.05
C SER A 247 38.29 19.43 19.69
N GLU A 248 37.38 19.94 18.84
CA GLU A 248 37.09 19.34 17.52
C GLU A 248 38.30 19.32 16.60
N ASP A 249 39.05 20.43 16.51
CA ASP A 249 40.24 20.54 15.65
C ASP A 249 41.33 19.50 16.03
N VAL A 250 41.49 19.26 17.33
CA VAL A 250 42.43 18.24 17.84
C VAL A 250 41.95 16.84 17.48
N ARG A 251 40.65 16.57 17.62
CA ARG A 251 40.04 15.29 17.24
C ARG A 251 40.16 15.03 15.75
N GLU A 252 39.88 16.01 14.89
CA GLU A 252 40.00 15.85 13.44
C GLU A 252 41.46 15.59 13.02
N HIS A 253 42.42 16.23 13.69
CA HIS A 253 43.84 15.95 13.48
C HIS A 253 44.23 14.53 13.91
N VAL A 254 43.75 14.07 15.07
CA VAL A 254 43.95 12.69 15.54
C VAL A 254 43.30 11.68 14.60
N ASP A 255 42.08 11.94 14.11
CA ASP A 255 41.38 11.09 13.15
C ASP A 255 42.17 10.97 11.83
N LYS A 256 42.74 12.07 11.34
CA LYS A 256 43.63 12.06 10.15
C LYS A 256 44.91 11.25 10.39
N LEU A 257 45.53 11.37 11.57
CA LEU A 257 46.69 10.58 11.94
C LEU A 257 46.37 9.08 12.05
N GLU A 258 45.28 8.72 12.73
CA GLU A 258 44.80 7.34 12.85
C GLU A 258 44.48 6.75 11.47
N SER A 259 43.84 7.54 10.61
CA SER A 259 43.55 7.18 9.21
C SER A 259 44.82 6.95 8.38
N GLY A 260 45.86 7.75 8.61
CA GLY A 260 47.20 7.57 8.03
C GLY A 260 47.86 6.29 8.52
N ILE A 261 47.82 6.03 9.83
CA ILE A 261 48.34 4.79 10.45
C ILE A 261 47.64 3.57 9.85
N LYS A 262 46.31 3.56 9.78
CA LYS A 262 45.54 2.46 9.15
C LYS A 262 45.97 2.19 7.71
N SER A 263 46.34 3.23 6.96
CA SER A 263 46.81 3.07 5.57
C SER A 263 48.22 2.48 5.50
N MET A 264 49.11 2.84 6.44
CA MET A 264 50.44 2.21 6.54
C MET A 264 50.35 0.74 6.96
N LEU A 265 49.44 0.39 7.87
CA LEU A 265 49.23 -1.00 8.32
C LEU A 265 48.83 -1.94 7.16
N LEU A 266 48.10 -1.42 6.16
CA LEU A 266 47.79 -2.17 4.93
C LEU A 266 49.06 -2.52 4.13
N TYR A 267 50.00 -1.57 4.03
CA TYR A 267 51.28 -1.80 3.33
C TYR A 267 52.23 -2.71 4.11
N THR A 268 52.16 -2.74 5.44
CA THR A 268 52.96 -3.69 6.24
C THR A 268 52.31 -5.07 6.30
N GLY A 269 51.01 -5.17 6.00
CA GLY A 269 50.25 -6.42 6.06
C GLY A 269 49.74 -6.77 7.45
N GLU A 270 49.80 -5.84 8.40
CA GLU A 270 49.32 -6.07 9.75
C GLU A 270 47.80 -6.28 9.73
N HIS A 271 47.34 -7.42 10.26
CA HIS A 271 45.96 -7.91 10.20
C HIS A 271 45.42 -8.24 8.79
N VAL A 272 46.28 -8.36 7.77
CA VAL A 272 45.91 -8.91 6.46
C VAL A 272 46.09 -10.42 6.49
N GLU A 273 45.02 -11.17 6.19
CA GLU A 273 45.03 -12.64 6.16
C GLU A 273 45.01 -13.14 4.72
N ILE A 274 45.93 -14.05 4.39
CA ILE A 274 46.06 -14.65 3.05
C ILE A 274 45.83 -16.15 3.17
N VAL A 275 44.78 -16.63 2.50
CA VAL A 275 44.39 -18.04 2.48
C VAL A 275 44.69 -18.63 1.09
N PRO A 276 45.63 -19.59 0.96
CA PRO A 276 45.90 -20.24 -0.31
C PRO A 276 44.79 -21.24 -0.67
N VAL A 277 44.09 -21.01 -1.78
CA VAL A 277 42.99 -21.85 -2.26
C VAL A 277 43.49 -22.94 -3.20
N LYS A 278 44.41 -22.58 -4.12
CA LYS A 278 45.03 -23.48 -5.09
C LYS A 278 46.49 -23.05 -5.33
N LYS A 279 47.40 -24.02 -5.42
CA LYS A 279 48.81 -23.80 -5.78
C LYS A 279 49.15 -24.54 -7.06
N GLY A 280 49.87 -23.88 -7.96
CA GLY A 280 50.28 -24.41 -9.26
C GLY A 280 51.32 -23.50 -9.93
N LYS A 281 51.36 -23.51 -11.27
CA LYS A 281 52.29 -22.66 -12.04
C LYS A 281 51.82 -21.20 -12.07
N SER A 282 52.76 -20.28 -11.92
CA SER A 282 52.56 -18.83 -12.08
C SER A 282 52.24 -18.48 -13.54
N ALA A 283 51.56 -17.36 -13.78
CA ALA A 283 51.27 -16.86 -15.13
C ALA A 283 52.55 -16.36 -15.82
N SER A 284 52.52 -16.33 -17.16
CA SER A 284 53.64 -15.80 -17.97
C SER A 284 53.94 -14.34 -17.61
N SER A 285 55.19 -13.91 -17.70
CA SER A 285 55.61 -12.55 -17.37
C SER A 285 54.99 -11.47 -18.26
N ASP A 286 54.61 -11.83 -19.49
CA ASP A 286 54.04 -10.91 -20.47
C ASP A 286 52.57 -10.55 -20.19
N ILE A 287 51.93 -11.21 -19.21
CA ILE A 287 50.51 -11.00 -18.89
C ILE A 287 50.37 -9.85 -17.87
N PRO A 288 49.72 -8.72 -18.18
CA PRO A 288 49.55 -7.63 -17.21
C PRO A 288 48.58 -8.00 -16.10
N LEU A 289 48.67 -7.29 -14.97
CA LEU A 289 47.75 -7.46 -13.84
C LEU A 289 46.37 -6.89 -14.17
N THR A 290 45.35 -7.75 -14.24
CA THR A 290 43.99 -7.31 -14.54
C THR A 290 43.20 -7.03 -13.26
N LEU A 291 42.62 -5.84 -13.12
CA LEU A 291 41.74 -5.45 -12.02
C LEU A 291 40.30 -5.42 -12.51
N VAL A 292 39.39 -6.17 -11.87
CA VAL A 292 37.98 -6.28 -12.26
C VAL A 292 37.12 -5.32 -11.44
N GLN A 293 36.30 -4.50 -12.08
CA GLN A 293 35.52 -3.45 -11.40
C GLN A 293 34.41 -4.03 -10.54
N LYS A 294 33.61 -4.95 -11.11
CA LYS A 294 32.38 -5.45 -10.49
C LYS A 294 32.66 -6.33 -9.28
N LYS A 295 31.91 -6.14 -8.19
CA LYS A 295 31.82 -7.10 -7.09
C LYS A 295 31.01 -8.31 -7.51
N LEU A 296 31.63 -9.49 -7.46
CA LEU A 296 30.95 -10.77 -7.73
C LEU A 296 30.42 -11.38 -6.44
N ILE A 297 29.41 -12.24 -6.55
CA ILE A 297 28.85 -12.97 -5.41
C ILE A 297 29.11 -14.46 -5.62
N VAL A 298 29.68 -15.12 -4.61
CA VAL A 298 30.05 -16.54 -4.69
C VAL A 298 28.84 -17.41 -5.01
N GLU A 299 27.74 -17.15 -4.32
CA GLU A 299 26.47 -17.83 -4.54
C GLU A 299 25.95 -17.65 -5.98
N GLU A 300 26.06 -16.46 -6.58
CA GLU A 300 25.67 -16.19 -7.99
C GLU A 300 26.45 -17.01 -8.98
N GLU A 301 27.78 -17.04 -8.81
CA GLU A 301 28.67 -17.71 -9.76
C GLU A 301 28.56 -19.24 -9.63
N LEU A 302 28.38 -19.75 -8.40
CA LEU A 302 28.18 -21.19 -8.18
C LEU A 302 26.78 -21.67 -8.60
N ALA A 303 25.72 -20.85 -8.45
CA ALA A 303 24.34 -21.25 -8.78
C ALA A 303 24.14 -21.57 -10.26
N VAL A 304 25.00 -21.09 -11.15
CA VAL A 304 25.04 -21.47 -12.57
C VAL A 304 25.42 -22.95 -12.72
N TRP A 305 26.33 -23.44 -11.90
CA TRP A 305 26.91 -24.79 -11.98
C TRP A 305 26.22 -25.82 -11.09
N ALA A 306 26.02 -25.49 -9.83
CA ALA A 306 25.41 -26.38 -8.83
C ALA A 306 23.99 -25.93 -8.50
N ASP A 307 23.19 -26.84 -7.94
CA ASP A 307 21.94 -26.45 -7.30
C ASP A 307 22.26 -25.89 -5.91
N ILE A 308 22.07 -24.57 -5.80
CA ILE A 308 22.06 -23.77 -4.57
C ILE A 308 21.12 -24.38 -3.52
N ASP A 309 21.27 -24.30 -2.20
CA ASP A 309 20.10 -24.20 -1.31
C ASP A 309 19.97 -22.78 -0.74
N GLU A 310 18.82 -22.43 -0.16
CA GLU A 310 18.57 -21.11 0.47
C GLU A 310 19.38 -20.90 1.77
N TRP A 311 20.13 -21.92 2.20
CA TRP A 311 20.92 -21.91 3.43
C TRP A 311 22.41 -21.66 3.15
N PHE A 312 22.76 -21.34 1.90
CA PHE A 312 24.13 -21.03 1.53
C PHE A 312 24.61 -19.74 2.19
N ASP A 313 25.56 -19.89 3.10
CA ASP A 313 26.10 -18.81 3.90
C ASP A 313 27.63 -18.81 3.93
N PHE A 314 28.19 -17.88 4.71
CA PHE A 314 29.63 -17.77 4.93
C PHE A 314 30.30 -19.05 5.46
N ARG A 315 29.56 -20.01 6.03
CA ARG A 315 30.13 -21.29 6.54
C ARG A 315 30.40 -22.29 5.42
N SER A 316 29.84 -22.07 4.24
CA SER A 316 30.02 -22.90 3.04
C SER A 316 31.28 -22.57 2.23
N GLU A 317 32.14 -21.70 2.74
CA GLU A 317 33.39 -21.26 2.08
C GLU A 317 34.29 -22.44 1.64
N ASN A 318 34.43 -23.47 2.47
CA ASN A 318 35.22 -24.66 2.11
C ASN A 318 34.66 -25.41 0.89
N LEU A 319 33.34 -25.39 0.68
CA LEU A 319 32.71 -26.00 -0.49
C LEU A 319 33.05 -25.21 -1.76
N PHE A 320 33.10 -23.87 -1.66
CA PHE A 320 33.53 -23.01 -2.76
C PHE A 320 34.98 -23.28 -3.16
N PHE A 321 35.90 -23.41 -2.21
CA PHE A 321 37.31 -23.74 -2.50
C PHE A 321 37.46 -25.12 -3.13
N LYS A 322 36.67 -26.09 -2.69
CA LYS A 322 36.63 -27.41 -3.32
C LYS A 322 36.14 -27.32 -4.77
N ALA A 323 35.09 -26.55 -5.03
CA ALA A 323 34.55 -26.34 -6.38
C ALA A 323 35.56 -25.69 -7.33
N LEU A 324 36.31 -24.67 -6.87
CA LEU A 324 37.38 -24.04 -7.65
C LEU A 324 38.54 -24.99 -8.00
N ASN A 325 38.78 -25.99 -7.15
CA ASN A 325 39.82 -27.00 -7.39
C ASN A 325 39.37 -28.07 -8.39
N GLU A 326 38.10 -28.51 -8.31
CA GLU A 326 37.56 -29.61 -9.11
C GLU A 326 37.05 -29.17 -10.51
N HIS A 327 36.65 -27.90 -10.69
CA HIS A 327 36.01 -27.42 -11.92
C HIS A 327 36.78 -26.25 -12.58
N PRO A 328 37.63 -26.52 -13.60
CA PRO A 328 38.37 -25.47 -14.32
C PRO A 328 37.49 -24.46 -15.06
N GLU A 329 36.28 -24.87 -15.45
CA GLU A 329 35.31 -24.02 -16.15
C GLU A 329 34.77 -22.91 -15.22
N LEU A 330 34.60 -23.21 -13.92
CA LEU A 330 34.23 -22.23 -12.90
C LEU A 330 35.33 -21.18 -12.68
N VAL A 331 36.60 -21.61 -12.71
CA VAL A 331 37.75 -20.70 -12.64
C VAL A 331 37.76 -19.75 -13.82
N THR A 332 37.49 -20.25 -15.03
CA THR A 332 37.45 -19.44 -16.25
C THR A 332 36.25 -18.50 -16.27
N GLN A 333 35.13 -18.90 -15.68
CA GLN A 333 33.97 -18.04 -15.48
C GLN A 333 34.33 -16.88 -14.54
N ILE A 334 34.85 -17.15 -13.34
CA ILE A 334 35.09 -16.15 -12.30
C ILE A 334 36.24 -15.20 -12.68
N PHE A 335 37.35 -15.73 -13.19
CA PHE A 335 38.58 -14.98 -13.45
C PHE A 335 38.76 -14.72 -14.95
N PRO A 336 38.59 -13.46 -15.43
CA PRO A 336 38.65 -13.13 -16.86
C PRO A 336 40.04 -13.29 -17.51
N SER A 337 41.11 -13.29 -16.72
CA SER A 337 42.48 -13.48 -17.18
C SER A 337 43.28 -14.38 -16.23
N GLU A 338 44.44 -14.86 -16.69
CA GLU A 338 45.33 -15.71 -15.89
C GLU A 338 46.02 -14.95 -14.75
N ARG A 339 46.10 -13.62 -14.81
CA ARG A 339 46.62 -12.75 -13.75
C ARG A 339 45.61 -11.66 -13.42
N CYS A 340 44.84 -11.84 -12.36
CA CYS A 340 43.80 -10.87 -12.00
C CYS A 340 43.48 -10.78 -10.51
N VAL A 341 42.89 -9.63 -10.14
CA VAL A 341 42.33 -9.35 -8.82
C VAL A 341 40.88 -8.94 -8.99
N LEU A 342 40.01 -9.54 -8.19
CA LEU A 342 38.60 -9.21 -8.12
C LEU A 342 38.11 -9.24 -6.67
N VAL A 343 36.95 -8.63 -6.43
CA VAL A 343 36.27 -8.64 -5.13
C VAL A 343 35.07 -9.57 -5.16
N MET A 344 34.90 -10.34 -4.08
CA MET A 344 33.71 -11.17 -3.88
C MET A 344 33.10 -10.98 -2.49
N ALA A 345 31.82 -11.31 -2.38
CA ALA A 345 31.14 -11.59 -1.11
C ALA A 345 30.44 -12.94 -1.19
N MET A 346 30.10 -13.53 -0.04
CA MET A 346 29.48 -14.88 -0.01
C MET A 346 28.06 -14.83 -0.55
N THR A 347 27.21 -13.98 0.03
CA THR A 347 25.85 -13.73 -0.44
C THR A 347 25.40 -12.30 -0.13
N ASN A 348 24.47 -11.79 -0.94
CA ASN A 348 23.82 -10.49 -0.75
C ASN A 348 22.45 -10.59 -0.06
N HIS A 349 21.81 -11.77 -0.05
CA HIS A 349 20.48 -11.93 0.55
C HIS A 349 20.57 -12.18 2.06
N ASP A 350 19.50 -11.88 2.78
CA ASP A 350 19.43 -12.10 4.22
C ASP A 350 18.90 -13.50 4.52
N VAL A 351 19.70 -14.28 5.25
CA VAL A 351 19.31 -15.60 5.75
C VAL A 351 18.69 -15.43 7.13
N ASN A 352 17.54 -16.05 7.37
CA ASN A 352 16.89 -16.03 8.67
C ASN A 352 17.38 -17.20 9.55
N TYR A 353 18.33 -16.92 10.44
CA TYR A 353 18.88 -17.84 11.43
C TYR A 353 18.01 -17.95 12.71
N GLY A 354 16.84 -17.31 12.74
CA GLY A 354 15.84 -17.37 13.81
C GLY A 354 15.92 -16.24 14.84
N GLU A 355 17.11 -15.94 15.38
CA GLU A 355 17.32 -14.92 16.42
C GLU A 355 17.74 -13.56 15.82
N PRO A 356 17.05 -12.43 16.09
CA PRO A 356 17.30 -11.14 15.42
C PRO A 356 18.74 -10.64 15.52
N TRP A 357 19.39 -10.77 16.67
CA TRP A 357 20.78 -10.33 16.87
C TRP A 357 21.77 -11.22 16.13
N SER A 358 21.54 -12.53 16.13
CA SER A 358 22.32 -13.51 15.39
C SER A 358 22.15 -13.32 13.87
N ASN A 359 20.94 -12.97 13.42
CA ASN A 359 20.66 -12.66 12.02
C ASN A 359 21.49 -11.48 11.54
N GLU A 360 21.44 -10.36 12.28
CA GLU A 360 22.20 -9.15 11.92
C GLU A 360 23.71 -9.43 11.85
N GLU A 361 24.26 -10.17 12.81
CA GLU A 361 25.69 -10.50 12.84
C GLU A 361 26.09 -11.47 11.72
N ASN A 362 25.32 -12.54 11.48
CA ASN A 362 25.62 -13.52 10.45
C ASN A 362 25.41 -12.95 9.04
N ASN A 363 24.38 -12.13 8.82
CA ASN A 363 24.18 -11.46 7.52
C ASN A 363 25.26 -10.40 7.25
N LYS A 364 25.79 -9.73 8.27
CA LYS A 364 27.01 -8.92 8.14
C LYS A 364 28.21 -9.74 7.68
N ARG A 365 28.36 -10.97 8.17
CA ARG A 365 29.44 -11.89 7.73
C ARG A 365 29.21 -12.38 6.30
N ASN A 366 27.98 -12.65 5.89
CA ASN A 366 27.63 -13.01 4.51
C ASN A 366 28.02 -11.91 3.50
N ARG A 367 27.77 -10.65 3.86
CA ARG A 367 28.07 -9.48 3.04
C ARG A 367 29.53 -9.02 3.15
N ARG A 368 30.34 -9.69 3.97
CA ARG A 368 31.76 -9.36 4.15
C ARG A 368 32.51 -9.55 2.84
N VAL A 369 33.05 -8.46 2.30
CA VAL A 369 33.82 -8.48 1.06
C VAL A 369 35.25 -8.98 1.32
N PHE A 370 35.75 -9.79 0.39
CA PHE A 370 37.12 -10.27 0.35
C PHE A 370 37.68 -10.20 -1.07
N LEU A 371 39.00 -10.22 -1.20
CA LEU A 371 39.69 -10.23 -2.49
C LEU A 371 40.00 -11.67 -2.91
N MET A 372 39.83 -11.94 -4.20
CA MET A 372 40.34 -13.14 -4.86
C MET A 372 41.45 -12.74 -5.83
N VAL A 373 42.60 -13.38 -5.68
CA VAL A 373 43.80 -13.15 -6.49
C VAL A 373 44.14 -14.41 -7.25
N ARG A 374 44.36 -14.27 -8.56
CA ARG A 374 44.83 -15.35 -9.44
C ARG A 374 46.17 -14.98 -10.06
N ASP A 375 47.11 -15.92 -10.02
CA ASP A 375 48.38 -15.91 -10.75
C ASP A 375 48.62 -17.28 -11.41
N GLY A 376 48.19 -17.41 -12.66
CA GLY A 376 48.20 -18.65 -13.44
C GLY A 376 47.23 -19.66 -12.85
N GLU A 377 47.78 -20.74 -12.28
CA GLU A 377 47.06 -21.77 -11.55
C GLU A 377 46.97 -21.48 -10.04
N ASN A 378 47.72 -20.50 -9.53
CA ASN A 378 47.66 -20.10 -8.12
C ASN A 378 46.42 -19.23 -7.86
N ILE A 379 45.67 -19.56 -6.81
CA ILE A 379 44.50 -18.80 -6.37
C ILE A 379 44.62 -18.56 -4.86
N TYR A 380 44.45 -17.30 -4.47
CA TYR A 380 44.50 -16.84 -3.08
C TYR A 380 43.25 -16.04 -2.73
N GLN A 381 42.79 -16.18 -1.51
CA GLN A 381 41.79 -15.31 -0.91
C GLN A 381 42.49 -14.38 0.09
N VAL A 382 42.15 -13.10 0.08
CA VAL A 382 42.77 -12.10 0.96
C VAL A 382 41.70 -11.32 1.72
N PHE A 383 41.83 -11.30 3.05
CA PHE A 383 41.02 -10.48 3.95
C PHE A 383 41.82 -9.29 4.48
N SER A 384 41.17 -8.13 4.55
CA SER A 384 41.76 -6.89 5.05
C SER A 384 40.92 -6.33 6.21
N PRO A 385 41.55 -5.70 7.22
CA PRO A 385 40.87 -5.17 8.41
C PRO A 385 40.13 -3.84 8.15
N VAL A 386 40.28 -3.24 6.97
CA VAL A 386 39.72 -1.90 6.72
C VAL A 386 38.25 -2.02 6.28
N GLU A 387 37.36 -1.59 7.18
CA GLU A 387 35.89 -1.59 7.03
C GLU A 387 35.39 -1.00 5.70
N SER A 388 36.13 -0.07 5.09
CA SER A 388 35.76 0.50 3.79
C SER A 388 35.79 -0.52 2.63
N HIS A 389 36.66 -1.54 2.68
CA HIS A 389 36.65 -2.63 1.69
C HIS A 389 35.50 -3.60 1.91
N LEU A 390 35.00 -3.73 3.14
CA LEU A 390 33.90 -4.62 3.53
C LEU A 390 32.53 -4.13 3.04
N GLY A 391 32.40 -2.87 2.64
CA GLY A 391 31.14 -2.27 2.19
C GLY A 391 31.13 -1.74 0.75
N SER A 392 32.23 -1.86 0.01
CA SER A 392 32.29 -1.33 -1.36
C SER A 392 31.45 -2.18 -2.32
N SER A 393 30.74 -1.52 -3.23
CA SER A 393 30.02 -2.18 -4.33
C SER A 393 30.95 -2.59 -5.48
N ARG A 394 32.19 -2.05 -5.52
CA ARG A 394 33.13 -2.20 -6.64
C ARG A 394 34.60 -2.05 -6.25
N LEU A 395 35.52 -2.48 -7.10
CA LEU A 395 36.96 -2.47 -6.83
C LEU A 395 37.62 -1.11 -7.06
N PHE A 396 37.20 -0.40 -8.10
CA PHE A 396 37.73 0.91 -8.50
C PHE A 396 36.58 1.79 -9.02
N PRO A 397 36.73 3.13 -9.00
CA PRO A 397 35.62 4.03 -9.23
C PRO A 397 35.07 3.93 -10.66
N ALA A 398 33.76 4.13 -10.80
CA ALA A 398 33.15 4.32 -12.12
C ALA A 398 33.39 5.74 -12.65
N ARG A 399 33.35 5.93 -13.98
CA ARG A 399 33.64 7.23 -14.62
C ARG A 399 32.81 8.39 -14.07
N ASP A 400 31.53 8.14 -13.81
CA ASP A 400 30.58 9.16 -13.33
C ASP A 400 30.51 9.27 -11.80
N GLU A 401 31.21 8.40 -11.07
CA GLU A 401 31.09 8.30 -9.61
C GLU A 401 31.61 9.55 -8.89
N GLY A 402 32.67 10.16 -9.42
CA GLY A 402 33.24 11.40 -8.87
C GLY A 402 32.27 12.58 -9.01
N GLU A 403 31.61 12.71 -10.17
CA GLU A 403 30.66 13.80 -10.43
C GLU A 403 29.30 13.58 -9.74
N ALA A 404 28.84 12.33 -9.65
CA ALA A 404 27.55 11.98 -9.06
C ALA A 404 27.44 12.40 -7.58
N ILE A 405 28.56 12.42 -6.85
CA ILE A 405 28.59 12.84 -5.43
C ILE A 405 28.24 14.33 -5.29
N PHE A 406 28.50 15.13 -6.31
CA PHE A 406 28.18 16.56 -6.36
C PHE A 406 26.84 16.83 -7.06
N ARG A 407 25.93 15.84 -7.13
CA ARG A 407 24.55 16.02 -7.61
C ARG A 407 23.53 15.91 -6.47
N GLY A 408 22.52 16.77 -6.50
CA GLY A 408 21.34 16.76 -5.63
C GLY A 408 20.36 15.64 -6.00
N LEU A 409 19.39 15.36 -5.12
CA LEU A 409 18.32 14.36 -5.35
C LEU A 409 17.41 14.73 -6.54
N ASP A 410 17.38 16.01 -6.86
CA ASP A 410 16.69 16.63 -8.00
C ASP A 410 17.56 16.70 -9.27
N GLY A 411 18.81 16.23 -9.21
CA GLY A 411 19.77 16.28 -10.32
C GLY A 411 20.52 17.61 -10.45
N SER A 412 20.32 18.58 -9.56
CA SER A 412 21.05 19.84 -9.55
C SER A 412 22.54 19.63 -9.21
N GLN A 413 23.43 20.44 -9.78
CA GLN A 413 24.87 20.37 -9.49
C GLN A 413 25.20 21.22 -8.26
N ILE A 414 25.78 20.59 -7.25
CA ILE A 414 26.27 21.24 -6.02
C ILE A 414 27.61 21.91 -6.36
N LYS A 415 27.65 23.24 -6.24
CA LYS A 415 28.81 24.08 -6.54
C LYS A 415 29.62 24.37 -5.28
N PHE A 416 30.79 24.98 -5.45
CA PHE A 416 31.64 25.43 -4.35
C PHE A 416 30.88 26.38 -3.41
N ASP A 417 30.11 27.32 -3.97
CA ASP A 417 29.34 28.29 -3.19
C ASP A 417 28.15 27.69 -2.43
N ASP A 418 27.96 26.36 -2.44
CA ASP A 418 26.89 25.72 -1.68
C ASP A 418 27.39 25.21 -0.32
N VAL A 419 26.59 25.43 0.71
CA VAL A 419 26.87 24.95 2.09
C VAL A 419 27.01 23.42 2.16
N ALA A 420 26.34 22.68 1.26
CA ALA A 420 26.43 21.22 1.17
C ALA A 420 27.76 20.72 0.57
N TYR A 421 28.55 21.60 -0.06
CA TYR A 421 29.78 21.24 -0.77
C TYR A 421 30.80 20.55 0.14
N THR A 422 31.01 21.06 1.35
CA THR A 422 32.03 20.51 2.28
C THR A 422 31.70 19.09 2.72
N ASP A 423 30.42 18.75 2.88
CA ASP A 423 30.01 17.39 3.24
C ASP A 423 30.17 16.43 2.05
N ARG A 424 29.84 16.88 0.85
CA ARG A 424 30.06 16.11 -0.38
C ARG A 424 31.54 15.92 -0.67
N LEU A 425 32.38 16.94 -0.45
CA LEU A 425 33.83 16.87 -0.55
C LEU A 425 34.41 15.87 0.46
N LYS A 426 33.97 15.93 1.72
CA LYS A 426 34.37 14.94 2.75
C LYS A 426 33.97 13.52 2.34
N GLY A 427 32.77 13.35 1.77
CA GLY A 427 32.32 12.08 1.21
C GLY A 427 33.17 11.60 0.03
N PHE A 428 33.56 12.51 -0.87
CA PHE A 428 34.47 12.26 -1.97
C PHE A 428 35.86 11.84 -1.48
N ASP A 429 36.43 12.56 -0.52
CA ASP A 429 37.74 12.26 0.08
C ASP A 429 37.77 10.89 0.76
N LEU A 430 36.69 10.53 1.47
CA LEU A 430 36.56 9.21 2.09
C LEU A 430 36.52 8.09 1.04
N ARG A 431 35.82 8.29 -0.09
CA ARG A 431 35.81 7.33 -1.22
C ARG A 431 37.16 7.28 -1.95
N ALA A 432 37.79 8.43 -2.19
CA ALA A 432 39.11 8.48 -2.81
C ALA A 432 40.16 7.80 -1.92
N LEU A 433 40.10 8.02 -0.61
CA LEU A 433 40.96 7.34 0.38
C LEU A 433 40.72 5.82 0.38
N HIS A 434 39.47 5.39 0.24
CA HIS A 434 39.12 3.98 0.11
C HIS A 434 39.83 3.30 -1.08
N TYR A 435 39.75 3.89 -2.29
CA TYR A 435 40.43 3.33 -3.47
C TYR A 435 41.96 3.43 -3.38
N LYS A 436 42.50 4.50 -2.78
CA LYS A 436 43.95 4.62 -2.51
C LYS A 436 44.44 3.53 -1.56
N ARG A 437 43.67 3.21 -0.51
CA ARG A 437 43.99 2.12 0.42
C ARG A 437 44.01 0.75 -0.27
N PHE A 438 43.14 0.53 -1.26
CA PHE A 438 43.20 -0.67 -2.08
C PHE A 438 44.53 -0.75 -2.86
N LEU A 439 44.96 0.32 -3.51
CA LEU A 439 46.26 0.37 -4.21
C LEU A 439 47.45 0.11 -3.28
N ILE A 440 47.42 0.68 -2.06
CA ILE A 440 48.44 0.45 -1.04
C ILE A 440 48.46 -1.01 -0.58
N LEU A 441 47.28 -1.64 -0.41
CA LEU A 441 47.16 -3.04 -0.05
C LEU A 441 47.76 -3.96 -1.13
N ILE A 442 47.39 -3.78 -2.41
CA ILE A 442 47.94 -4.62 -3.49
C ILE A 442 49.45 -4.42 -3.68
N CYS A 443 49.94 -3.18 -3.57
CA CYS A 443 51.37 -2.87 -3.60
C CYS A 443 52.12 -3.60 -2.48
N GLY A 444 51.58 -3.58 -1.26
CA GLY A 444 52.14 -4.33 -0.14
C GLY A 444 52.11 -5.85 -0.35
N LEU A 445 51.02 -6.40 -0.90
CA LEU A 445 50.91 -7.84 -1.22
C LEU A 445 51.92 -8.28 -2.27
N ASP A 446 52.18 -7.44 -3.28
CA ASP A 446 53.17 -7.71 -4.31
C ASP A 446 54.61 -7.66 -3.74
N HIS A 447 54.97 -6.59 -3.03
CA HIS A 447 56.33 -6.41 -2.54
C HIS A 447 56.74 -7.42 -1.46
N ARG A 448 55.82 -7.81 -0.58
CA ARG A 448 56.14 -8.69 0.56
C ARG A 448 55.99 -10.16 0.23
N GLU A 449 54.92 -10.51 -0.48
CA GLU A 449 54.49 -11.90 -0.66
C GLU A 449 54.52 -12.34 -2.13
N LYS A 450 54.76 -11.41 -3.07
CA LYS A 450 54.84 -11.64 -4.51
C LYS A 450 53.63 -12.40 -5.07
N LEU A 451 52.44 -12.04 -4.57
CA LEU A 451 51.17 -12.73 -4.87
C LEU A 451 50.78 -12.73 -6.36
N PHE A 452 51.27 -11.77 -7.14
CA PHE A 452 50.92 -11.60 -8.54
C PHE A 452 51.95 -12.20 -9.51
N GLY A 453 53.03 -12.82 -9.00
CA GLY A 453 54.12 -13.31 -9.85
C GLY A 453 54.96 -12.19 -10.48
N ASP A 454 55.81 -12.54 -11.43
CA ASP A 454 56.66 -11.58 -12.16
C ASP A 454 55.89 -11.01 -13.36
N PHE A 455 55.57 -9.71 -13.38
CA PHE A 455 54.88 -9.05 -14.50
C PHE A 455 55.47 -7.68 -14.89
N TYR A 456 56.54 -7.26 -14.22
CA TYR A 456 57.27 -6.02 -14.46
C TYR A 456 58.73 -6.19 -13.98
N ASP A 457 59.64 -5.27 -14.36
CA ASP A 457 61.04 -5.34 -13.97
C ASP A 457 61.27 -4.72 -12.56
N GLU A 458 62.05 -5.37 -11.68
CA GLU A 458 62.26 -4.97 -10.27
C GLU A 458 62.57 -3.47 -10.01
N PRO A 459 63.30 -2.72 -10.86
CA PRO A 459 63.55 -1.29 -10.66
C PRO A 459 62.29 -0.41 -10.66
N GLN A 460 61.16 -0.90 -11.18
CA GLN A 460 59.89 -0.18 -11.32
C GLN A 460 58.91 -0.42 -10.16
N SER A 461 59.27 -1.29 -9.20
CA SER A 461 58.45 -1.62 -8.01
C SER A 461 58.07 -0.40 -7.16
N LEU A 462 58.98 0.58 -7.03
CA LEU A 462 58.73 1.81 -6.26
C LEU A 462 57.66 2.72 -6.89
N ASP A 463 57.39 2.54 -8.19
CA ASP A 463 56.42 3.32 -8.95
C ASP A 463 55.04 2.66 -9.04
N PHE A 464 54.78 1.56 -8.31
CA PHE A 464 53.54 0.77 -8.40
C PHE A 464 52.25 1.61 -8.27
N ILE A 465 52.25 2.62 -7.41
CA ILE A 465 51.09 3.49 -7.15
C ILE A 465 50.97 4.62 -8.21
N SER A 466 52.00 4.83 -9.03
CA SER A 466 52.00 5.85 -10.08
C SER A 466 51.04 5.49 -11.22
N MET A 467 50.49 6.52 -11.88
CA MET A 467 49.65 6.32 -13.06
C MET A 467 50.40 5.65 -14.20
N ARG A 468 51.67 6.00 -14.41
CA ARG A 468 52.50 5.47 -15.50
C ARG A 468 52.70 3.96 -15.36
N PHE A 469 53.02 3.48 -14.16
CA PHE A 469 53.13 2.04 -13.90
C PHE A 469 51.80 1.32 -14.16
N GLN A 470 50.68 1.90 -13.72
CA GLN A 470 49.36 1.34 -13.93
C GLN A 470 48.98 1.27 -15.41
N GLU A 471 49.35 2.26 -16.23
CA GLU A 471 49.11 2.27 -17.68
C GLU A 471 49.94 1.22 -18.43
N ASP A 472 51.18 1.00 -17.98
CA ASP A 472 52.12 0.09 -18.63
C ASP A 472 51.89 -1.39 -18.24
N TYR A 473 51.52 -1.66 -16.98
CA TYR A 473 51.51 -3.03 -16.41
C TYR A 473 50.16 -3.51 -15.84
N CYS A 474 49.16 -2.63 -15.72
CA CYS A 474 47.83 -2.99 -15.22
C CYS A 474 46.74 -2.82 -16.29
N ARG A 475 45.71 -3.66 -16.23
CA ARG A 475 44.52 -3.57 -17.08
C ARG A 475 43.26 -3.43 -16.22
N PHE A 476 42.57 -2.31 -16.33
CA PHE A 476 41.30 -2.08 -15.65
C PHE A 476 40.14 -2.57 -16.51
N LEU A 477 39.40 -3.56 -16.03
CA LEU A 477 38.22 -4.11 -16.70
C LEU A 477 36.96 -3.46 -16.14
N HIS A 478 36.36 -2.56 -16.93
CA HIS A 478 35.14 -1.81 -16.62
C HIS A 478 33.85 -2.61 -16.88
N ASP A 479 33.71 -3.78 -16.26
CA ASP A 479 32.58 -4.69 -16.48
C ASP A 479 31.28 -4.28 -15.75
N GLU A 480 31.34 -3.27 -14.87
CA GLU A 480 30.16 -2.71 -14.20
C GLU A 480 29.58 -1.50 -14.97
N ASP A 481 30.42 -0.51 -15.32
CA ASP A 481 29.98 0.71 -16.01
C ASP A 481 30.05 0.63 -17.55
N GLY A 482 30.72 -0.40 -18.09
CA GLY A 482 30.83 -0.64 -19.53
C GLY A 482 31.81 0.29 -20.26
N SER A 483 32.53 1.16 -19.55
CA SER A 483 33.44 2.15 -20.15
C SER A 483 34.57 1.49 -20.92
N GLY A 484 34.74 1.85 -22.19
CA GLY A 484 35.83 1.30 -23.02
C GLY A 484 35.65 -0.15 -23.47
N LEU A 485 34.52 -0.79 -23.13
CA LEU A 485 34.09 -2.05 -23.75
C LEU A 485 33.37 -1.74 -25.07
N LEU A 486 33.55 -2.59 -26.08
CA LEU A 486 32.74 -2.51 -27.30
C LEU A 486 31.28 -2.69 -26.90
N ALA A 487 30.40 -1.79 -27.35
CA ALA A 487 28.98 -1.89 -27.08
C ALA A 487 28.46 -3.22 -27.65
N ALA A 488 28.21 -4.20 -26.78
CA ALA A 488 27.39 -5.33 -27.14
C ALA A 488 25.98 -4.76 -27.34
N HIS A 489 25.54 -4.60 -28.59
CA HIS A 489 24.12 -4.45 -28.89
C HIS A 489 23.45 -5.76 -28.50
N ASP A 490 23.00 -5.80 -27.25
CA ASP A 490 22.18 -6.88 -26.74
C ASP A 490 20.73 -6.54 -27.07
N ASP A 491 20.30 -6.92 -28.28
CA ASP A 491 18.95 -6.70 -28.81
C ASP A 491 17.87 -7.54 -28.06
N ARG A 492 18.27 -8.32 -27.04
CA ARG A 492 17.35 -9.15 -26.26
C ARG A 492 16.60 -8.33 -25.21
N PRO A 493 15.31 -8.63 -24.98
CA PRO A 493 14.51 -7.95 -23.96
C PRO A 493 15.06 -8.21 -22.55
N SER A 494 14.69 -7.35 -21.59
CA SER A 494 15.02 -7.61 -20.19
C SER A 494 14.32 -8.88 -19.68
N LEU A 495 14.86 -9.52 -18.63
CA LEU A 495 14.29 -10.74 -18.05
C LEU A 495 12.78 -10.59 -17.75
N ASN A 496 12.38 -9.48 -17.15
CA ASN A 496 10.98 -9.20 -16.83
C ASN A 496 10.11 -9.02 -18.09
N GLN A 497 10.63 -8.37 -19.13
CA GLN A 497 9.94 -8.22 -20.40
C GLN A 497 9.78 -9.58 -21.11
N TYR A 498 10.83 -10.40 -21.11
CA TYR A 498 10.80 -11.75 -21.67
C TYR A 498 9.77 -12.63 -20.96
N ILE A 499 9.82 -12.69 -19.62
CA ILE A 499 8.86 -13.46 -18.82
C ILE A 499 7.43 -12.99 -19.07
N LYS A 500 7.19 -11.67 -19.08
CA LYS A 500 5.88 -11.09 -19.35
C LYS A 500 5.38 -11.46 -20.75
N GLN A 501 6.26 -11.43 -21.75
CA GLN A 501 5.94 -11.85 -23.11
C GLN A 501 5.57 -13.34 -23.16
N MET A 502 6.38 -14.22 -22.54
CA MET A 502 6.14 -15.67 -22.54
C MET A 502 4.87 -16.05 -21.75
N ASN A 503 4.64 -15.42 -20.60
CA ASN A 503 3.41 -15.59 -19.84
C ASN A 503 2.18 -14.98 -20.53
N GLY A 504 2.38 -14.04 -21.47
CA GLY A 504 1.32 -13.56 -22.37
C GLY A 504 0.74 -14.66 -23.28
N TYR A 505 1.47 -15.77 -23.48
CA TYR A 505 0.97 -16.95 -24.18
C TYR A 505 0.22 -17.94 -23.26
N MET A 506 0.03 -17.62 -21.97
CA MET A 506 -0.72 -18.46 -21.04
C MET A 506 -2.19 -18.58 -21.46
N ARG A 507 -2.69 -19.81 -21.61
CA ARG A 507 -4.07 -20.09 -22.00
C ARG A 507 -4.60 -21.32 -21.25
N SER A 508 -5.90 -21.58 -21.35
CA SER A 508 -6.51 -22.81 -20.80
C SER A 508 -5.91 -24.07 -21.43
N GLY A 509 -5.41 -24.99 -20.61
CA GLY A 509 -4.70 -26.19 -21.01
C GLY A 509 -3.20 -25.99 -21.21
N SER A 510 -2.69 -24.77 -21.05
CA SER A 510 -1.25 -24.50 -21.00
C SER A 510 -0.62 -25.16 -19.77
N ARG A 511 0.61 -25.61 -19.94
CA ARG A 511 1.42 -26.19 -18.87
C ARG A 511 2.19 -25.08 -18.18
N MET A 512 1.87 -24.88 -16.91
CA MET A 512 2.45 -23.84 -16.08
C MET A 512 3.40 -24.48 -15.08
N LEU A 513 4.64 -24.01 -15.03
CA LEU A 513 5.47 -24.23 -13.86
C LEU A 513 5.08 -23.15 -12.84
N CYS A 514 4.68 -23.54 -11.63
CA CYS A 514 4.22 -22.61 -10.60
C CYS A 514 5.09 -22.74 -9.36
N ASN A 515 5.49 -21.60 -8.78
CA ASN A 515 6.05 -21.49 -7.44
C ASN A 515 4.93 -21.14 -6.46
N TRP A 516 4.42 -22.14 -5.75
CA TRP A 516 3.16 -22.04 -5.01
C TRP A 516 3.22 -21.04 -3.86
N ARG A 517 4.34 -20.94 -3.14
CA ARG A 517 4.47 -19.95 -2.06
C ARG A 517 4.51 -18.50 -2.55
N SER A 518 4.98 -18.28 -3.77
CA SER A 518 4.96 -16.96 -4.42
C SER A 518 3.57 -16.64 -5.01
N VAL A 519 2.88 -17.62 -5.61
CA VAL A 519 1.58 -17.40 -6.26
C VAL A 519 0.43 -17.32 -5.25
N MET A 520 0.46 -18.08 -4.16
CA MET A 520 -0.69 -18.26 -3.27
C MET A 520 -0.83 -17.12 -2.24
N SER A 521 -1.89 -16.34 -2.40
CA SER A 521 -2.30 -15.24 -1.54
C SER A 521 -3.80 -15.38 -1.19
N PRO A 522 -4.35 -14.57 -0.27
CA PRO A 522 -5.79 -14.59 0.01
C PRO A 522 -6.68 -14.33 -1.21
N ASN A 523 -6.17 -13.58 -2.20
CA ASN A 523 -6.89 -13.25 -3.43
C ASN A 523 -6.77 -14.38 -4.47
N THR A 524 -5.56 -14.91 -4.67
CA THR A 524 -5.31 -15.94 -5.68
C THR A 524 -5.75 -17.32 -5.18
N ALA A 525 -5.57 -17.64 -3.90
CA ALA A 525 -5.81 -18.95 -3.29
C ALA A 525 -6.56 -18.86 -1.94
N PRO A 526 -7.81 -18.36 -1.90
CA PRO A 526 -8.59 -18.19 -0.65
C PRO A 526 -8.86 -19.50 0.10
N GLY A 527 -8.73 -20.65 -0.58
CA GLY A 527 -8.89 -21.98 0.04
C GLY A 527 -7.68 -22.42 0.89
N ALA A 528 -6.53 -21.78 0.71
CA ALA A 528 -5.28 -22.12 1.37
C ALA A 528 -4.65 -20.93 2.12
N CYS A 529 -4.97 -19.69 1.77
CA CYS A 529 -4.44 -18.49 2.42
C CYS A 529 -5.57 -17.64 3.02
N LYS A 530 -5.33 -17.05 4.20
CA LYS A 530 -6.26 -16.13 4.86
C LYS A 530 -5.55 -14.84 5.28
N GLN A 531 -6.23 -13.71 5.13
CA GLN A 531 -5.71 -12.42 5.58
C GLN A 531 -5.54 -12.42 7.10
N ASP A 532 -4.42 -11.87 7.57
CA ASP A 532 -4.15 -11.76 8.99
C ASP A 532 -4.87 -10.54 9.58
N THR A 533 -5.98 -10.80 10.26
CA THR A 533 -6.79 -9.78 10.96
C THR A 533 -6.17 -9.29 12.27
N SER A 534 -5.04 -9.86 12.70
CA SER A 534 -4.38 -9.49 13.97
C SER A 534 -3.30 -8.41 13.82
N SER A 535 -2.82 -8.14 12.60
CA SER A 535 -1.82 -7.08 12.38
C SER A 535 -2.47 -5.70 12.35
N ARG A 536 -1.91 -4.75 13.12
CA ARG A 536 -2.39 -3.35 13.23
C ARG A 536 -2.42 -2.57 11.90
N TYR A 537 -1.83 -3.14 10.85
CA TYR A 537 -1.65 -2.51 9.53
C TYR A 537 -2.23 -3.33 8.36
N GLY A 538 -2.84 -4.49 8.59
CA GLY A 538 -3.59 -5.26 7.58
C GLY A 538 -2.80 -5.78 6.37
N ARG A 539 -1.46 -5.75 6.39
CA ARG A 539 -0.60 -6.10 5.24
C ARG A 539 -0.08 -7.54 5.19
N GLY A 540 -0.41 -8.40 6.16
CA GLY A 540 0.06 -9.79 6.21
C GLY A 540 -1.02 -10.84 5.92
N TRP A 541 -0.60 -12.06 5.54
CA TRP A 541 -1.48 -13.22 5.42
C TRP A 541 -0.81 -14.49 5.94
N ASN A 542 -1.64 -15.48 6.31
CA ASN A 542 -1.19 -16.76 6.83
C ASN A 542 -1.61 -17.91 5.91
N PHE A 543 -0.69 -18.86 5.71
CA PHE A 543 -0.97 -20.13 5.04
C PHE A 543 -1.73 -21.06 5.99
N THR A 544 -2.96 -21.42 5.61
CA THR A 544 -3.82 -22.39 6.32
C THR A 544 -3.66 -23.82 5.79
N ALA A 545 -3.11 -23.96 4.59
CA ALA A 545 -2.75 -25.23 3.98
C ALA A 545 -1.44 -25.09 3.18
N ASP A 546 -0.60 -26.13 3.24
CA ASP A 546 0.70 -26.18 2.60
C ASP A 546 0.63 -27.03 1.31
N PRO A 547 1.24 -26.59 0.19
CA PRO A 547 1.33 -27.39 -1.03
C PRO A 547 2.24 -28.61 -0.84
N LYS A 548 2.02 -29.65 -1.64
CA LYS A 548 2.81 -30.89 -1.58
C LYS A 548 4.30 -30.65 -1.90
N ASP A 549 4.53 -29.97 -3.02
CA ASP A 549 5.83 -29.55 -3.51
C ASP A 549 5.77 -28.03 -3.65
N ASN A 550 6.86 -27.30 -3.38
CA ASN A 550 6.84 -25.83 -3.48
C ASN A 550 6.81 -25.36 -4.94
N ILE A 551 7.46 -26.10 -5.84
CA ILE A 551 7.45 -25.86 -7.28
C ILE A 551 6.90 -27.12 -7.94
N SER A 552 5.83 -26.99 -8.73
CA SER A 552 5.33 -28.12 -9.50
C SER A 552 4.68 -27.68 -10.82
N LEU A 553 4.56 -28.65 -11.73
CA LEU A 553 3.80 -28.48 -12.96
C LEU A 553 2.30 -28.48 -12.65
N ALA A 554 1.56 -27.55 -13.24
CA ALA A 554 0.11 -27.51 -13.20
C ALA A 554 -0.47 -27.19 -14.58
N ILE A 555 -1.70 -27.63 -14.80
CA ILE A 555 -2.43 -27.39 -16.04
C ILE A 555 -3.40 -26.25 -15.80
N ALA A 556 -3.22 -25.17 -16.54
CA ALA A 556 -4.12 -24.03 -16.51
C ALA A 556 -5.51 -24.42 -17.03
N TYR A 557 -6.57 -23.85 -16.49
CA TYR A 557 -7.92 -23.95 -17.03
C TYR A 557 -8.68 -22.65 -16.87
N ARG A 558 -9.57 -22.34 -17.81
CA ARG A 558 -10.37 -21.11 -17.75
C ARG A 558 -11.59 -21.30 -16.85
N LYS A 559 -11.78 -20.39 -15.91
CA LYS A 559 -13.01 -20.26 -15.11
C LYS A 559 -13.48 -18.81 -15.19
N ALA A 560 -14.55 -18.57 -15.94
CA ALA A 560 -15.01 -17.23 -16.32
C ALA A 560 -13.91 -16.43 -17.06
N GLN A 561 -13.48 -15.29 -16.52
CA GLN A 561 -12.41 -14.46 -17.11
C GLN A 561 -11.02 -14.76 -16.54
N SER A 562 -10.92 -15.60 -15.50
CA SER A 562 -9.65 -15.96 -14.86
C SER A 562 -9.06 -17.26 -15.42
N ILE A 563 -7.74 -17.32 -15.42
CA ILE A 563 -6.98 -18.56 -15.65
C ILE A 563 -6.58 -19.12 -14.29
N CYS A 564 -7.08 -20.31 -13.98
CA CYS A 564 -6.84 -20.97 -12.70
C CYS A 564 -6.02 -22.26 -12.89
N VAL A 565 -5.33 -22.67 -11.82
CA VAL A 565 -4.63 -23.96 -11.70
C VAL A 565 -5.06 -24.63 -10.40
N ASP A 566 -5.02 -25.96 -10.36
CA ASP A 566 -5.29 -26.73 -9.14
C ASP A 566 -3.98 -27.26 -8.57
N VAL A 567 -3.81 -27.14 -7.25
CA VAL A 567 -2.65 -27.65 -6.51
C VAL A 567 -3.10 -28.54 -5.34
N PRO A 568 -2.50 -29.73 -5.15
CA PRO A 568 -2.76 -30.55 -3.98
C PRO A 568 -2.13 -29.90 -2.73
N VAL A 569 -2.97 -29.58 -1.74
CA VAL A 569 -2.56 -28.96 -0.47
C VAL A 569 -3.02 -29.78 0.74
N LYS A 570 -2.31 -29.64 1.86
CA LYS A 570 -2.59 -30.29 3.13
C LYS A 570 -2.75 -29.24 4.24
N ARG A 571 -3.82 -29.32 5.04
CA ARG A 571 -3.96 -28.45 6.22
C ARG A 571 -3.06 -28.95 7.35
N ARG A 572 -2.50 -28.03 8.14
CA ARG A 572 -1.59 -28.34 9.26
C ARG A 572 -2.12 -29.38 10.26
N TYR A 573 -3.45 -29.47 10.42
CA TYR A 573 -4.13 -30.40 11.35
C TYR A 573 -5.00 -31.46 10.66
N SER A 574 -4.79 -31.74 9.37
CA SER A 574 -5.57 -32.73 8.62
C SER A 574 -4.64 -33.65 7.83
N ASP A 575 -4.94 -34.95 7.81
CA ASP A 575 -4.17 -35.93 7.03
C ASP A 575 -4.64 -36.12 5.59
N SER A 576 -5.74 -35.47 5.17
CA SER A 576 -6.23 -35.55 3.80
C SER A 576 -5.67 -34.44 2.90
N TRP A 577 -5.23 -34.84 1.72
CA TRP A 577 -4.91 -33.92 0.63
C TRP A 577 -6.20 -33.48 -0.08
N PHE A 578 -6.29 -32.20 -0.42
CA PHE A 578 -7.36 -31.68 -1.27
C PHE A 578 -6.78 -30.72 -2.32
N ASN A 579 -7.47 -30.60 -3.45
CA ASN A 579 -7.04 -29.68 -4.50
C ASN A 579 -7.54 -28.26 -4.17
N CYS A 580 -6.62 -27.32 -3.98
CA CYS A 580 -6.92 -25.91 -3.86
C CYS A 580 -6.83 -25.24 -5.24
N LYS A 581 -7.85 -24.44 -5.56
CA LYS A 581 -7.88 -23.59 -6.74
C LYS A 581 -7.01 -22.35 -6.50
N VAL A 582 -6.11 -22.08 -7.43
CA VAL A 582 -5.28 -20.87 -7.47
C VAL A 582 -5.58 -20.09 -8.74
N ASP A 583 -5.88 -18.80 -8.62
CA ASP A 583 -6.14 -17.86 -9.72
C ASP A 583 -4.86 -17.11 -10.09
N LEU A 584 -4.34 -17.30 -11.31
CA LEU A 584 -3.08 -16.71 -11.77
C LEU A 584 -3.23 -15.27 -12.26
N VAL A 585 -4.47 -14.80 -12.47
CA VAL A 585 -4.80 -13.49 -13.03
C VAL A 585 -5.29 -12.52 -11.94
N ALA A 586 -5.76 -13.04 -10.81
CA ALA A 586 -6.21 -12.26 -9.65
C ALA A 586 -5.07 -11.66 -8.81
N ASN A 587 -3.96 -11.28 -9.44
CA ASN A 587 -2.83 -10.68 -8.75
C ASN A 587 -3.19 -9.24 -8.33
N ASP A 588 -2.88 -8.89 -7.08
CA ASP A 588 -3.15 -7.58 -6.50
C ASP A 588 -1.80 -6.95 -6.12
N ASP A 589 -1.49 -5.80 -6.70
CA ASP A 589 -0.26 -5.02 -6.46
C ASP A 589 -0.07 -4.68 -4.95
N ARG A 590 -1.13 -4.80 -4.14
CA ARG A 590 -1.08 -4.56 -2.68
C ARG A 590 -0.25 -5.58 -1.89
N TYR A 591 0.02 -6.74 -2.46
CA TYR A 591 0.69 -7.87 -1.80
C TYR A 591 1.94 -8.35 -2.54
N GLU A 592 2.56 -7.51 -3.38
CA GLU A 592 3.92 -7.75 -3.85
C GLU A 592 4.81 -7.97 -2.62
N ASN A 593 5.14 -9.24 -2.35
CA ASN A 593 6.13 -9.56 -1.34
C ASN A 593 7.45 -8.89 -1.73
N GLU A 594 8.16 -8.38 -0.72
CA GLU A 594 9.53 -7.86 -0.87
C GLU A 594 10.47 -8.93 -1.48
N ASP A 595 10.10 -10.21 -1.38
CA ASP A 595 10.77 -11.34 -2.02
C ASP A 595 10.32 -11.48 -3.48
N ASN A 596 11.07 -10.83 -4.37
CA ASN A 596 11.02 -10.75 -5.84
C ASN A 596 11.02 -12.11 -6.60
N GLN A 597 10.34 -13.14 -6.10
CA GLN A 597 10.34 -14.49 -6.68
C GLN A 597 9.44 -14.57 -7.91
N LEU A 598 9.89 -15.28 -8.95
CA LEU A 598 9.11 -15.57 -10.14
C LEU A 598 7.91 -16.48 -9.80
N PRO A 599 6.65 -16.01 -9.93
CA PRO A 599 5.48 -16.77 -9.49
C PRO A 599 5.16 -17.96 -10.38
N TYR A 600 5.18 -17.78 -11.70
CA TYR A 600 4.86 -18.85 -12.66
C TYR A 600 5.45 -18.59 -14.04
N LEU A 601 5.54 -19.65 -14.85
CA LEU A 601 6.06 -19.60 -16.21
C LEU A 601 5.33 -20.58 -17.14
N CYS A 602 4.89 -20.07 -18.29
CA CYS A 602 4.26 -20.87 -19.34
C CYS A 602 5.31 -21.68 -20.14
N LEU A 603 5.34 -23.00 -19.97
CA LEU A 603 6.35 -23.86 -20.62
C LEU A 603 6.08 -24.10 -22.11
N ASP A 604 4.87 -23.81 -22.60
CA ASP A 604 4.49 -24.07 -24.00
C ASP A 604 5.07 -23.06 -24.99
N ALA A 605 5.49 -21.87 -24.51
CA ALA A 605 6.01 -20.80 -25.36
C ALA A 605 7.54 -20.66 -25.32
N ILE A 606 8.22 -21.47 -24.51
CA ILE A 606 9.62 -21.25 -24.14
C ILE A 606 10.55 -22.24 -24.83
N GLU A 607 11.68 -21.71 -25.29
CA GLU A 607 12.81 -22.49 -25.78
C GLU A 607 13.87 -22.67 -24.67
N PRO A 608 14.40 -23.90 -24.46
CA PRO A 608 15.44 -24.15 -23.47
C PRO A 608 16.69 -23.26 -23.63
N ASP A 609 17.09 -23.00 -24.87
CA ASP A 609 18.31 -22.25 -25.20
C ASP A 609 18.21 -20.78 -24.76
N ASP A 610 17.01 -20.20 -24.78
CA ASP A 610 16.77 -18.84 -24.29
C ASP A 610 16.95 -18.76 -22.77
N LEU A 611 16.41 -19.74 -22.04
CA LEU A 611 16.54 -19.79 -20.58
C LEU A 611 18.00 -19.96 -20.15
N GLU A 612 18.76 -20.82 -20.85
CA GLU A 612 20.20 -21.02 -20.57
C GLU A 612 21.00 -19.73 -20.76
N TRP A 613 20.68 -18.93 -21.78
CA TRP A 613 21.32 -17.64 -21.99
C TRP A 613 21.07 -16.67 -20.82
N TYR A 614 19.84 -16.58 -20.30
CA TYR A 614 19.52 -15.73 -19.14
C TYR A 614 20.17 -16.22 -17.83
N VAL A 615 20.38 -17.53 -17.67
CA VAL A 615 21.11 -18.09 -16.52
C VAL A 615 22.60 -17.71 -16.58
N VAL A 616 23.21 -17.77 -17.76
CA VAL A 616 24.64 -17.49 -17.94
C VAL A 616 24.97 -15.99 -17.98
N ASN A 617 24.04 -15.11 -18.32
CA ASN A 617 24.34 -13.68 -18.42
C ASN A 617 24.33 -12.96 -17.05
N ARG A 618 25.51 -12.49 -16.60
CA ARG A 618 25.73 -11.77 -15.33
C ARG A 618 24.90 -10.52 -15.13
N LYS A 619 24.44 -9.87 -16.21
CA LYS A 619 23.66 -8.63 -16.13
C LYS A 619 22.30 -8.84 -15.45
N TYR A 620 21.73 -10.04 -15.57
CA TYR A 620 20.37 -10.32 -15.11
C TYR A 620 20.31 -11.14 -13.80
N ARG A 621 21.46 -11.37 -13.14
CA ARG A 621 21.60 -12.19 -11.92
C ARG A 621 21.35 -11.44 -10.60
N GLY A 622 20.81 -10.23 -10.61
CA GLY A 622 20.64 -9.41 -9.40
C GLY A 622 19.70 -10.00 -8.32
N ASP A 623 18.82 -10.94 -8.70
CA ASP A 623 17.88 -11.68 -7.82
C ASP A 623 17.82 -13.17 -8.22
N HIS A 624 18.97 -13.82 -8.29
CA HIS A 624 19.22 -15.01 -9.11
C HIS A 624 18.79 -16.37 -8.55
N LEU A 625 18.86 -16.61 -7.25
CA LEU A 625 18.68 -17.97 -6.70
C LEU A 625 17.35 -18.56 -7.11
N PHE A 626 16.28 -17.78 -6.96
CA PHE A 626 14.93 -18.24 -7.20
C PHE A 626 14.67 -18.45 -8.69
N TYR A 627 15.04 -17.50 -9.56
CA TYR A 627 14.79 -17.68 -11.00
C TYR A 627 15.75 -18.69 -11.64
N ILE A 628 17.02 -18.79 -11.23
CA ILE A 628 17.98 -19.76 -11.81
C ILE A 628 17.53 -21.18 -11.51
N ARG A 629 17.16 -21.50 -10.26
CA ARG A 629 16.63 -22.83 -9.91
C ARG A 629 15.36 -23.12 -10.71
N PHE A 630 14.46 -22.14 -10.74
CA PHE A 630 13.20 -22.25 -11.45
C PHE A 630 13.39 -22.47 -12.96
N PHE A 631 14.36 -21.80 -13.59
CA PHE A 631 14.73 -21.99 -15.00
C PHE A 631 15.42 -23.32 -15.25
N LYS A 632 16.34 -23.78 -14.38
CA LYS A 632 16.94 -25.11 -14.48
C LYS A 632 15.88 -26.21 -14.41
N MET A 633 14.90 -26.09 -13.51
CA MET A 633 13.77 -27.01 -13.45
C MET A 633 12.94 -26.96 -14.73
N ALA A 634 12.61 -25.76 -15.24
CA ALA A 634 11.89 -25.61 -16.51
C ALA A 634 12.63 -26.26 -17.70
N ILE A 635 13.95 -26.04 -17.81
CA ILE A 635 14.81 -26.64 -18.86
C ILE A 635 14.77 -28.17 -18.77
N GLN A 636 14.90 -28.74 -17.56
CA GLN A 636 14.84 -30.19 -17.36
C GLN A 636 13.49 -30.77 -17.80
N PHE A 637 12.37 -30.14 -17.43
CA PHE A 637 11.04 -30.58 -17.85
C PHE A 637 10.84 -30.51 -19.36
N ILE A 638 11.24 -29.40 -20.00
CA ILE A 638 11.07 -29.24 -21.46
C ILE A 638 11.93 -30.24 -22.23
N ARG A 639 13.18 -30.47 -21.81
CA ARG A 639 14.08 -31.43 -22.47
C ARG A 639 13.60 -32.87 -22.32
N ALA A 640 13.20 -33.27 -21.12
CA ALA A 640 12.67 -34.63 -20.87
C ALA A 640 11.42 -34.91 -21.72
N GLU A 641 10.54 -33.91 -21.87
CA GLU A 641 9.34 -34.06 -22.71
C GLU A 641 9.69 -34.11 -24.20
N ARG A 642 10.56 -33.21 -24.70
CA ARG A 642 10.94 -33.20 -26.12
C ARG A 642 11.54 -34.54 -26.56
N GLU A 643 12.31 -35.19 -25.68
CA GLU A 643 12.85 -36.52 -25.95
C GLU A 643 11.75 -37.59 -26.02
N ALA A 644 10.76 -37.55 -25.12
CA ALA A 644 9.62 -38.47 -25.14
C ALA A 644 8.71 -38.27 -26.36
N GLU A 645 8.57 -37.04 -26.85
CA GLU A 645 7.68 -36.68 -27.98
C GLU A 645 8.33 -36.80 -29.35
N LYS A 646 9.64 -36.97 -29.41
CA LYS A 646 10.42 -37.02 -30.65
C LYS A 646 9.82 -37.95 -31.71
N PRO A 647 9.39 -39.20 -31.40
CA PRO A 647 8.81 -40.08 -32.40
C PRO A 647 7.50 -39.55 -33.01
N VAL A 648 6.64 -38.92 -32.20
CA VAL A 648 5.34 -38.39 -32.66
C VAL A 648 5.54 -37.17 -33.55
N ARG A 649 6.49 -36.29 -33.18
CA ARG A 649 6.83 -35.10 -33.96
C ARG A 649 7.46 -35.46 -35.31
N GLU A 650 8.31 -36.51 -35.35
CA GLU A 650 8.85 -37.04 -36.61
C GLU A 650 7.76 -37.61 -37.51
N MET A 651 6.75 -38.30 -36.97
CA MET A 651 5.58 -38.77 -37.74
C MET A 651 4.74 -37.60 -38.29
N MET A 652 4.57 -36.52 -37.53
CA MET A 652 3.88 -35.31 -37.99
C MET A 652 4.66 -34.62 -39.12
N ALA A 653 5.99 -34.55 -39.02
CA ALA A 653 6.85 -34.02 -40.07
C ALA A 653 6.77 -34.87 -41.36
N ASP A 654 6.85 -36.19 -41.25
CA ASP A 654 6.70 -37.11 -42.38
C ASP A 654 5.32 -37.01 -43.05
N ALA A 655 4.24 -36.76 -42.28
CA ALA A 655 2.91 -36.51 -42.82
C ALA A 655 2.83 -35.21 -43.65
N LEU A 656 3.49 -34.14 -43.22
CA LEU A 656 3.59 -32.89 -43.99
C LEU A 656 4.43 -33.07 -45.26
N ASP A 657 5.53 -33.83 -45.16
CA ASP A 657 6.41 -34.13 -46.28
C ASP A 657 5.69 -34.95 -47.35
N LYS A 658 4.99 -36.02 -46.96
CA LYS A 658 4.19 -36.86 -47.86
C LYS A 658 2.98 -36.14 -48.46
N GLY A 659 2.37 -35.24 -47.69
CA GLY A 659 1.23 -34.43 -48.14
C GLY A 659 1.63 -33.24 -49.03
N ASN A 660 2.91 -32.89 -49.09
CA ASN A 660 3.42 -31.64 -49.68
C ASN A 660 2.66 -30.39 -49.17
N ILE A 661 2.46 -30.33 -47.85
CA ILE A 661 1.69 -29.29 -47.17
C ILE A 661 2.64 -28.28 -46.52
N GLY A 662 2.47 -26.99 -46.82
CA GLY A 662 3.31 -25.90 -46.30
C GLY A 662 4.75 -25.87 -46.84
N ALA A 663 5.40 -24.71 -46.73
CA ALA A 663 6.81 -24.55 -47.11
C ALA A 663 7.73 -25.27 -46.10
N PRO A 664 8.84 -25.93 -46.53
CA PRO A 664 9.72 -26.69 -45.64
C PRO A 664 10.24 -25.92 -44.42
N ALA A 665 10.49 -24.62 -44.57
CA ALA A 665 10.96 -23.74 -43.49
C ALA A 665 9.91 -23.52 -42.38
N ASP A 666 8.61 -23.59 -42.71
CA ASP A 666 7.51 -23.28 -41.79
C ASP A 666 6.96 -24.52 -41.07
N ARG A 667 7.30 -25.73 -41.53
CA ARG A 667 6.79 -27.01 -41.00
C ARG A 667 7.05 -27.20 -39.50
N PRO A 668 8.24 -26.90 -38.94
CA PRO A 668 8.48 -27.02 -37.49
C PRO A 668 7.59 -26.10 -36.66
N SER A 669 7.31 -24.89 -37.16
CA SER A 669 6.41 -23.93 -36.51
C SER A 669 4.96 -24.41 -36.55
N LEU A 670 4.50 -24.94 -37.69
CA LEU A 670 3.16 -25.51 -37.85
C LEU A 670 2.90 -26.70 -36.92
N ILE A 671 3.89 -27.59 -36.75
CA ILE A 671 3.83 -28.70 -35.80
C ILE A 671 3.70 -28.16 -34.37
N SER A 672 4.54 -27.21 -33.99
CA SER A 672 4.54 -26.63 -32.65
C SER A 672 3.21 -25.94 -32.32
N GLN A 673 2.66 -25.15 -33.24
CA GLN A 673 1.36 -24.49 -33.06
C GLN A 673 0.20 -25.48 -32.94
N SER A 674 0.23 -26.56 -33.72
CA SER A 674 -0.80 -27.60 -33.72
C SER A 674 -0.75 -28.42 -32.42
N VAL A 675 0.45 -28.72 -31.91
CA VAL A 675 0.64 -29.39 -30.61
C VAL A 675 0.13 -28.50 -29.46
N ILE A 676 0.45 -27.21 -29.46
CA ILE A 676 -0.02 -26.25 -28.43
C ILE A 676 -1.56 -26.20 -28.39
N ALA A 677 -2.19 -26.05 -29.55
CA ALA A 677 -3.64 -25.92 -29.63
C ALA A 677 -4.38 -27.24 -29.32
N TRP A 678 -3.80 -28.38 -29.70
CA TRP A 678 -4.33 -29.70 -29.31
C TRP A 678 -4.25 -29.93 -27.80
N ARG A 679 -3.10 -29.64 -27.18
CA ARG A 679 -2.92 -29.72 -25.72
C ARG A 679 -3.89 -28.82 -24.99
N ALA A 680 -4.12 -27.59 -25.49
CA ALA A 680 -5.10 -26.68 -24.92
C ALA A 680 -6.53 -27.29 -24.88
N ALA A 681 -6.92 -28.02 -25.92
CA ALA A 681 -8.23 -28.69 -25.97
C ALA A 681 -8.31 -29.98 -25.16
N LYS A 682 -7.20 -30.70 -25.01
CA LYS A 682 -7.11 -31.95 -24.23
C LYS A 682 -6.63 -31.73 -22.79
N ARG A 683 -6.64 -30.48 -22.30
CA ARG A 683 -6.22 -30.10 -20.94
C ARG A 683 -4.80 -30.57 -20.62
N GLY A 684 -3.84 -30.26 -21.49
CA GLY A 684 -2.42 -30.51 -21.25
C GLY A 684 -1.99 -31.98 -21.30
N ALA A 685 -2.78 -32.85 -21.94
CA ALA A 685 -2.42 -34.27 -22.12
C ALA A 685 -1.08 -34.43 -22.86
N PRO A 686 -0.28 -35.47 -22.53
CA PRO A 686 0.94 -35.80 -23.28
C PRO A 686 0.65 -36.03 -24.77
N LEU A 687 1.53 -35.59 -25.67
CA LEU A 687 1.33 -35.76 -27.11
C LEU A 687 1.29 -37.24 -27.53
N THR A 688 1.91 -38.13 -26.74
CA THR A 688 1.87 -39.58 -26.96
C THR A 688 0.45 -40.14 -26.96
N ASP A 689 -0.45 -39.60 -26.14
CA ASP A 689 -1.84 -40.04 -26.03
C ASP A 689 -2.63 -39.77 -27.33
N ALA A 690 -2.14 -38.87 -28.18
CA ALA A 690 -2.75 -38.60 -29.48
C ALA A 690 -2.66 -39.80 -30.44
N LEU A 691 -1.66 -40.67 -30.27
CA LEU A 691 -1.49 -41.88 -31.08
C LEU A 691 -2.47 -43.00 -30.70
N ASP A 692 -2.91 -43.03 -29.44
CA ASP A 692 -3.83 -44.05 -28.93
C ASP A 692 -5.28 -43.81 -29.38
N ASP A 693 -5.65 -42.55 -29.68
CA ASP A 693 -6.97 -42.17 -30.17
C ASP A 693 -6.91 -41.69 -31.63
N LYS A 694 -7.39 -42.53 -32.54
CA LYS A 694 -7.50 -42.22 -33.98
C LYS A 694 -8.21 -40.90 -34.27
N LYS A 695 -9.18 -40.48 -33.45
CA LYS A 695 -9.87 -39.19 -33.62
C LYS A 695 -8.95 -38.02 -33.27
N SER A 696 -8.15 -38.16 -32.21
CA SER A 696 -7.18 -37.15 -31.77
C SER A 696 -6.02 -36.99 -32.75
N TRP A 697 -5.54 -38.09 -33.34
CA TRP A 697 -4.55 -38.03 -34.43
C TRP A 697 -5.09 -37.34 -35.68
N THR A 698 -6.31 -37.70 -36.11
CA THR A 698 -6.95 -37.06 -37.29
C THR A 698 -7.15 -35.56 -37.05
N SER A 699 -7.54 -35.19 -35.83
CA SER A 699 -7.70 -33.80 -35.40
C SER A 699 -6.41 -32.97 -35.51
N LEU A 700 -5.26 -33.55 -35.14
CA LEU A 700 -3.95 -32.91 -35.29
C LEU A 700 -3.60 -32.67 -36.77
N LEU A 701 -3.81 -33.68 -37.62
CA LEU A 701 -3.54 -33.56 -39.06
C LEU A 701 -4.48 -32.55 -39.74
N ASP A 702 -5.78 -32.57 -39.39
CA ASP A 702 -6.76 -31.60 -39.91
C ASP A 702 -6.39 -30.17 -39.50
N GLN A 703 -5.90 -29.98 -38.27
CA GLN A 703 -5.41 -28.69 -37.81
C GLN A 703 -4.17 -28.23 -38.57
N MET A 704 -3.17 -29.09 -38.75
CA MET A 704 -1.97 -28.78 -39.54
C MET A 704 -2.32 -28.43 -40.99
N TYR A 705 -3.26 -29.16 -41.59
CA TYR A 705 -3.76 -28.89 -42.95
C TYR A 705 -4.45 -27.53 -43.07
N MET A 706 -5.25 -27.15 -42.08
CA MET A 706 -5.92 -25.85 -42.06
C MET A 706 -4.94 -24.69 -41.86
N LEU A 707 -3.95 -24.83 -40.97
CA LEU A 707 -2.94 -23.82 -40.68
C LEU A 707 -1.94 -23.62 -41.81
N ALA A 708 -1.69 -24.64 -42.63
CA ALA A 708 -0.76 -24.59 -43.76
C ALA A 708 -1.29 -23.83 -44.99
N GLY A 709 -2.44 -23.14 -44.90
CA GLY A 709 -2.88 -22.16 -45.91
C GLY A 709 -4.27 -22.38 -46.52
N ASN A 710 -4.95 -23.51 -46.27
CA ASN A 710 -6.29 -23.74 -46.86
C ASN A 710 -7.40 -22.89 -46.22
N ALA A 711 -7.20 -22.42 -44.99
CA ALA A 711 -8.12 -21.54 -44.31
C ALA A 711 -8.24 -20.15 -44.95
N GLY A 712 -7.19 -19.66 -45.64
CA GLY A 712 -7.19 -18.37 -46.32
C GLY A 712 -8.15 -18.32 -47.52
N ASN A 713 -8.41 -19.45 -48.16
CA ASN A 713 -9.36 -19.57 -49.27
C ASN A 713 -10.83 -19.55 -48.82
N GLU A 714 -11.11 -19.59 -47.51
CA GLU A 714 -12.47 -19.65 -46.98
C GLU A 714 -12.96 -18.31 -46.41
N ILE A 715 -12.09 -17.29 -46.34
CA ILE A 715 -12.41 -16.01 -45.70
C ILE A 715 -13.60 -15.32 -46.37
N ASP A 716 -13.58 -15.21 -47.70
CA ASP A 716 -14.63 -14.52 -48.48
C ASP A 716 -15.96 -15.30 -48.46
N ASP A 717 -15.91 -16.63 -48.59
CA ASP A 717 -17.08 -17.51 -48.55
C ASP A 717 -17.79 -17.43 -47.18
N VAL A 718 -17.01 -17.40 -46.09
CA VAL A 718 -17.55 -17.29 -44.72
C VAL A 718 -18.12 -15.89 -44.47
N ALA A 719 -17.45 -14.84 -44.95
CA ALA A 719 -17.96 -13.47 -44.83
C ALA A 719 -19.32 -13.29 -45.53
N ALA A 720 -19.46 -13.84 -46.74
CA ALA A 720 -20.72 -13.82 -47.48
C ALA A 720 -21.85 -14.57 -46.73
N PHE A 721 -21.55 -15.74 -46.16
CA PHE A 721 -22.51 -16.52 -45.37
C PHE A 721 -22.99 -15.80 -44.11
N VAL A 722 -22.09 -15.17 -43.36
CA VAL A 722 -22.45 -14.41 -42.14
C VAL A 722 -23.31 -13.19 -42.47
N THR A 723 -23.00 -12.53 -43.60
CA THR A 723 -23.77 -11.40 -44.10
C THR A 723 -25.17 -11.81 -44.57
N GLU A 724 -25.32 -12.98 -45.20
CA GLU A 724 -26.63 -13.56 -45.57
C GLU A 724 -27.51 -13.84 -44.33
N LEU A 725 -26.90 -14.19 -43.20
CA LEU A 725 -27.59 -14.35 -41.91
C LEU A 725 -27.98 -13.02 -41.24
N GLY A 726 -27.60 -11.87 -41.82
CA GLY A 726 -27.88 -10.55 -41.28
C GLY A 726 -26.91 -10.07 -40.20
N TYR A 727 -25.74 -10.71 -40.06
CA TYR A 727 -24.71 -10.34 -39.09
C TYR A 727 -23.44 -9.83 -39.79
N LYS A 728 -22.60 -9.11 -39.03
CA LYS A 728 -21.30 -8.64 -39.50
C LYS A 728 -20.17 -9.53 -38.95
N PRO A 729 -19.30 -10.12 -39.78
CA PRO A 729 -18.21 -10.98 -39.30
C PRO A 729 -17.13 -10.16 -38.58
N LEU A 730 -16.58 -10.72 -37.49
CA LEU A 730 -15.55 -10.09 -36.65
C LEU A 730 -14.25 -10.90 -36.64
N ARG A 731 -14.31 -12.22 -36.45
CA ARG A 731 -13.12 -13.07 -36.44
C ARG A 731 -13.41 -14.49 -36.89
N LEU A 732 -12.55 -15.05 -37.74
CA LEU A 732 -12.58 -16.43 -38.19
C LEU A 732 -11.49 -17.24 -37.46
N VAL A 733 -11.89 -18.36 -36.86
CA VAL A 733 -10.99 -19.22 -36.08
C VAL A 733 -11.15 -20.69 -36.45
N VAL A 734 -10.06 -21.45 -36.33
CA VAL A 734 -10.06 -22.93 -36.34
C VAL A 734 -9.98 -23.42 -34.91
N ASN A 735 -10.92 -24.25 -34.51
CA ASN A 735 -10.83 -24.92 -33.22
C ASN A 735 -9.80 -26.07 -33.26
N ALA A 736 -9.39 -26.57 -32.09
CA ALA A 736 -8.45 -27.69 -31.97
C ALA A 736 -8.93 -29.00 -32.62
N THR A 737 -10.21 -29.09 -33.01
CA THR A 737 -10.78 -30.20 -33.78
C THR A 737 -10.69 -30.02 -35.30
N GLY A 738 -10.04 -28.97 -35.79
CA GLY A 738 -9.93 -28.64 -37.21
C GLY A 738 -11.21 -28.04 -37.83
N LYS A 739 -12.22 -27.69 -37.02
CA LYS A 739 -13.48 -27.09 -37.50
C LYS A 739 -13.46 -25.57 -37.37
N LEU A 740 -14.18 -24.92 -38.28
CA LEU A 740 -14.28 -23.47 -38.33
C LEU A 740 -15.38 -22.93 -37.40
N ALA A 741 -15.08 -21.80 -36.77
CA ALA A 741 -16.07 -20.99 -36.08
C ALA A 741 -15.85 -19.52 -36.44
N VAL A 742 -16.94 -18.76 -36.53
CA VAL A 742 -16.91 -17.32 -36.81
C VAL A 742 -17.58 -16.56 -35.68
N TYR A 743 -16.91 -15.52 -35.23
CA TYR A 743 -17.47 -14.51 -34.33
C TYR A 743 -18.15 -13.43 -35.17
N ALA A 744 -19.38 -13.09 -34.82
CA ALA A 744 -20.19 -12.11 -35.54
C ALA A 744 -20.85 -11.11 -34.59
N GLU A 745 -20.97 -9.85 -35.02
CA GLU A 745 -21.54 -8.76 -34.24
C GLU A 745 -23.02 -9.00 -33.90
N SER A 746 -23.44 -8.63 -32.68
CA SER A 746 -24.84 -8.66 -32.27
C SER A 746 -25.63 -7.48 -32.83
N VAL A 747 -26.87 -7.74 -33.27
CA VAL A 747 -27.77 -6.70 -33.79
C VAL A 747 -28.38 -5.87 -32.67
N GLN A 748 -28.75 -4.62 -32.93
CA GLN A 748 -29.16 -3.64 -31.90
C GLN A 748 -30.33 -4.09 -31.02
N ASN A 749 -31.28 -4.86 -31.56
CA ASN A 749 -32.44 -5.39 -30.84
C ASN A 749 -32.13 -6.58 -29.91
N GLU A 750 -30.99 -7.24 -30.09
CA GLU A 750 -30.53 -8.33 -29.21
C GLU A 750 -29.65 -7.81 -28.05
N ARG A 751 -29.24 -6.52 -28.11
CA ARG A 751 -28.35 -5.91 -27.13
C ARG A 751 -29.09 -5.63 -25.83
N ASP A 752 -28.39 -5.89 -24.72
CA ASP A 752 -28.83 -5.58 -23.36
C ASP A 752 -27.78 -4.68 -22.72
N ASP A 753 -28.02 -3.38 -22.80
CA ASP A 753 -27.14 -2.32 -22.29
C ASP A 753 -27.43 -1.92 -20.83
N ARG A 754 -28.29 -2.68 -20.12
CA ARG A 754 -28.55 -2.44 -18.69
C ARG A 754 -27.26 -2.72 -17.89
N MET A 755 -26.96 -1.86 -16.91
CA MET A 755 -25.74 -1.84 -16.06
C MET A 755 -24.41 -1.60 -16.78
N GLU A 756 -24.13 -2.40 -17.80
CA GLU A 756 -22.91 -2.34 -18.61
C GLU A 756 -23.30 -2.39 -20.09
N LYS A 757 -22.51 -1.72 -20.93
CA LYS A 757 -22.64 -1.77 -22.39
C LYS A 757 -22.61 -3.23 -22.84
N HIS A 758 -23.42 -3.58 -23.84
CA HIS A 758 -23.46 -4.93 -24.37
C HIS A 758 -22.13 -5.31 -25.02
N ILE A 759 -21.54 -6.42 -24.57
CA ILE A 759 -20.24 -6.92 -25.04
C ILE A 759 -20.29 -8.31 -25.68
N TRP A 760 -21.47 -8.96 -25.70
CA TRP A 760 -21.61 -10.32 -26.21
C TRP A 760 -21.78 -10.32 -27.73
N VAL A 761 -21.11 -11.27 -28.37
CA VAL A 761 -21.14 -11.51 -29.82
C VAL A 761 -21.62 -12.94 -30.08
N HIS A 762 -22.07 -13.21 -31.31
CA HIS A 762 -22.45 -14.56 -31.72
C HIS A 762 -21.20 -15.36 -32.08
N ARG A 763 -21.03 -16.53 -31.46
CA ARG A 763 -20.06 -17.55 -31.90
C ARG A 763 -20.83 -18.62 -32.69
N ILE A 764 -20.61 -18.65 -34.00
CA ILE A 764 -21.30 -19.54 -34.94
C ILE A 764 -20.32 -20.64 -35.38
N ASN A 765 -20.64 -21.89 -35.06
CA ASN A 765 -19.87 -23.04 -35.55
C ASN A 765 -20.33 -23.40 -36.97
N ILE A 766 -19.40 -23.49 -37.91
CA ILE A 766 -19.69 -23.72 -39.33
C ILE A 766 -19.00 -24.99 -39.84
N VAL A 767 -19.64 -25.63 -40.81
CA VAL A 767 -19.10 -26.80 -41.52
C VAL A 767 -19.26 -26.58 -43.01
N ARG A 768 -18.19 -26.85 -43.78
CA ARG A 768 -18.20 -26.80 -45.24
C ARG A 768 -18.75 -28.11 -45.82
N GLY A 769 -19.90 -28.04 -46.47
CA GLY A 769 -20.40 -29.12 -47.33
C GLY A 769 -19.83 -29.03 -48.74
N LYS A 770 -20.14 -30.01 -49.61
CA LYS A 770 -19.63 -30.06 -51.01
C LYS A 770 -19.94 -28.82 -51.88
N ARG A 771 -20.92 -27.98 -51.51
CA ARG A 771 -21.36 -26.81 -52.29
C ARG A 771 -21.77 -25.57 -51.48
N LYS A 772 -21.96 -25.68 -50.16
CA LYS A 772 -22.41 -24.57 -49.28
C LYS A 772 -21.87 -24.73 -47.87
N ILE A 773 -21.65 -23.61 -47.20
CA ILE A 773 -21.40 -23.52 -45.75
C ILE A 773 -22.73 -23.67 -45.00
N ARG A 774 -22.71 -24.34 -43.85
CA ARG A 774 -23.88 -24.51 -42.98
C ARG A 774 -23.52 -24.21 -41.53
N GLU A 775 -24.44 -23.54 -40.83
CA GLU A 775 -24.41 -23.35 -39.38
C GLU A 775 -24.75 -24.69 -38.69
N THR A 776 -23.94 -25.07 -37.69
CA THR A 776 -24.18 -26.25 -36.84
C THR A 776 -24.78 -25.86 -35.50
N SER A 777 -24.26 -24.78 -34.90
CA SER A 777 -24.76 -24.24 -33.64
C SER A 777 -24.31 -22.80 -33.44
N ARG A 778 -25.06 -22.06 -32.62
CA ARG A 778 -24.79 -20.67 -32.25
C ARG A 778 -24.92 -20.48 -30.75
N SER A 779 -24.03 -19.67 -30.19
CA SER A 779 -24.01 -19.36 -28.76
C SER A 779 -23.50 -17.94 -28.53
N TRP A 780 -23.96 -17.31 -27.46
CA TRP A 780 -23.40 -16.05 -26.97
C TRP A 780 -22.00 -16.25 -26.40
N ALA A 781 -21.05 -15.43 -26.84
CA ALA A 781 -19.68 -15.44 -26.36
C ALA A 781 -19.13 -14.01 -26.24
N ILE A 782 -18.09 -13.82 -25.43
CA ILE A 782 -17.29 -12.59 -25.45
C ILE A 782 -16.14 -12.82 -26.42
N LEU A 783 -15.80 -11.83 -27.26
CA LEU A 783 -14.66 -11.91 -28.18
C LEU A 783 -13.36 -11.69 -27.38
N PRO A 784 -12.60 -12.74 -27.07
CA PRO A 784 -11.40 -12.59 -26.26
C PRO A 784 -10.23 -12.12 -27.13
N GLU A 785 -9.17 -11.59 -26.53
CA GLU A 785 -7.95 -11.28 -27.27
C GLU A 785 -7.35 -12.54 -27.90
N SER A 786 -7.34 -13.65 -27.16
CA SER A 786 -7.01 -14.99 -27.67
C SER A 786 -7.81 -16.11 -26.95
N VAL A 787 -8.03 -17.24 -27.64
CA VAL A 787 -8.63 -18.47 -27.06
C VAL A 787 -7.62 -19.60 -27.14
N ALA A 788 -7.54 -20.41 -26.08
CA ALA A 788 -6.59 -21.52 -25.97
C ALA A 788 -6.77 -22.61 -27.04
N SER A 789 -8.02 -23.00 -27.27
CA SER A 789 -8.38 -24.09 -28.18
C SER A 789 -8.66 -23.62 -29.60
N GLU A 790 -8.34 -22.36 -29.95
CA GLU A 790 -8.65 -21.79 -31.25
C GLU A 790 -7.48 -21.01 -31.83
N THR A 791 -7.19 -21.21 -33.11
CA THR A 791 -6.19 -20.44 -33.86
C THR A 791 -6.90 -19.46 -34.78
N THR A 792 -6.56 -18.17 -34.66
CA THR A 792 -7.12 -17.11 -35.50
C THR A 792 -6.59 -17.23 -36.91
N ILE A 793 -7.48 -17.35 -37.90
CA ILE A 793 -7.14 -17.35 -39.33
C ILE A 793 -7.17 -15.93 -39.86
N HIS A 794 -8.24 -15.21 -39.55
CA HIS A 794 -8.48 -13.86 -40.05
C HIS A 794 -9.27 -13.04 -39.03
N GLN A 795 -8.94 -11.76 -38.95
CA GLN A 795 -9.61 -10.79 -38.10
C GLN A 795 -9.94 -9.55 -38.94
N TRP A 796 -11.21 -9.17 -38.95
CA TRP A 796 -11.68 -7.96 -39.61
C TRP A 796 -11.46 -6.74 -38.70
N ASP A 797 -11.35 -5.54 -39.27
CA ASP A 797 -11.01 -4.30 -38.55
C ASP A 797 -11.98 -4.02 -37.39
N ASP A 798 -13.27 -4.26 -37.58
CA ASP A 798 -14.30 -4.00 -36.55
C ASP A 798 -14.17 -4.87 -35.30
N ALA A 799 -13.38 -5.96 -35.35
CA ALA A 799 -13.13 -6.81 -34.19
C ALA A 799 -12.47 -6.05 -33.04
N THR A 800 -11.65 -5.04 -33.32
CA THR A 800 -10.95 -4.25 -32.29
C THR A 800 -11.93 -3.56 -31.33
N ASN A 801 -13.14 -3.24 -31.79
CA ASN A 801 -14.18 -2.63 -30.98
C ASN A 801 -14.80 -3.59 -29.96
N TRP A 802 -14.59 -4.91 -30.14
CA TRP A 802 -15.20 -5.98 -29.35
C TRP A 802 -14.17 -6.82 -28.59
N THR A 803 -12.89 -6.74 -28.94
CA THR A 803 -11.80 -7.48 -28.30
C THR A 803 -11.45 -6.93 -26.91
N GLY A 804 -11.22 -7.83 -25.95
CA GLY A 804 -10.70 -7.46 -24.63
C GLY A 804 -11.72 -6.83 -23.68
N LEU A 805 -12.99 -6.81 -24.06
CA LEU A 805 -14.07 -6.32 -23.19
C LEU A 805 -14.39 -7.36 -22.09
N THR A 806 -14.56 -6.88 -20.86
CA THR A 806 -14.87 -7.70 -19.68
C THR A 806 -16.26 -7.40 -19.15
N SER A 807 -16.95 -8.43 -18.64
CA SER A 807 -18.26 -8.30 -17.99
C SER A 807 -18.18 -8.84 -16.57
N SER A 808 -18.94 -8.23 -15.65
CA SER A 808 -19.14 -8.76 -14.30
C SER A 808 -20.07 -9.98 -14.27
N PHE A 809 -20.77 -10.27 -15.38
CA PHE A 809 -21.68 -11.40 -15.50
C PHE A 809 -20.99 -12.60 -16.18
N THR A 810 -21.33 -13.80 -15.73
CA THR A 810 -20.74 -15.04 -16.25
C THR A 810 -21.17 -15.36 -17.67
N THR A 811 -22.44 -15.13 -18.01
CA THR A 811 -23.02 -15.35 -19.34
C THR A 811 -24.15 -14.35 -19.61
N TYR A 812 -24.47 -14.12 -20.88
CA TYR A 812 -25.61 -13.30 -21.28
C TYR A 812 -26.94 -13.81 -20.69
N LEU A 813 -27.15 -15.13 -20.68
CA LEU A 813 -28.36 -15.73 -20.09
C LEU A 813 -28.43 -15.54 -18.58
N ALA A 814 -27.29 -15.55 -17.88
CA ALA A 814 -27.26 -15.24 -16.44
C ALA A 814 -27.64 -13.77 -16.19
N LYS A 815 -27.14 -12.84 -17.02
CA LYS A 815 -27.53 -11.42 -16.98
C LYS A 815 -29.04 -11.25 -17.16
N GLN A 816 -29.63 -11.90 -18.17
CA GLN A 816 -31.08 -11.82 -18.40
C GLN A 816 -31.90 -12.33 -17.22
N ARG A 817 -31.56 -13.50 -16.66
CA ARG A 817 -32.26 -14.08 -15.49
C ARG A 817 -32.23 -13.18 -14.27
N ILE A 818 -31.15 -12.43 -14.06
CA ILE A 818 -31.04 -11.47 -12.94
C ILE A 818 -32.07 -10.35 -13.11
N PHE A 819 -32.16 -9.76 -14.31
CA PHE A 819 -33.08 -8.65 -14.55
C PHE A 819 -34.54 -9.09 -14.61
N GLU A 820 -34.85 -10.27 -15.17
CA GLU A 820 -36.20 -10.85 -15.11
C GLU A 820 -36.73 -10.96 -13.67
N ARG A 821 -35.87 -11.31 -12.71
CA ARG A 821 -36.25 -11.37 -11.29
C ARG A 821 -36.50 -10.00 -10.69
N ILE A 822 -35.70 -9.01 -11.07
CA ILE A 822 -35.81 -7.62 -10.60
C ILE A 822 -37.07 -6.96 -11.17
N ASP A 823 -37.40 -7.23 -12.44
CA ASP A 823 -38.55 -6.64 -13.12
C ASP A 823 -39.89 -7.17 -12.59
N ASN A 824 -39.92 -8.34 -11.93
CA ASN A 824 -41.12 -8.88 -11.25
C ASN A 824 -41.35 -8.28 -9.84
N CYS A 825 -40.48 -7.39 -9.35
CA CYS A 825 -40.53 -6.84 -7.99
C CYS A 825 -41.87 -6.18 -7.61
N PRO A 826 -42.47 -5.27 -8.42
CA PRO A 826 -43.67 -4.54 -8.02
C PRO A 826 -44.86 -5.45 -7.76
N ASP A 827 -45.03 -6.50 -8.56
CA ASP A 827 -46.13 -7.45 -8.41
C ASP A 827 -46.00 -8.24 -7.11
N ILE A 828 -44.77 -8.54 -6.69
CA ILE A 828 -44.48 -9.21 -5.41
C ILE A 828 -44.73 -8.27 -4.23
N LEU A 829 -44.31 -7.01 -4.33
CA LEU A 829 -44.53 -6.01 -3.26
C LEU A 829 -46.02 -5.76 -3.00
N LYS A 830 -46.84 -5.70 -4.07
CA LYS A 830 -48.31 -5.54 -3.96
C LYS A 830 -48.98 -6.69 -3.19
N LEU A 831 -48.39 -7.88 -3.11
CA LEU A 831 -48.91 -8.98 -2.29
C LEU A 831 -48.92 -8.64 -0.79
N PHE A 832 -48.12 -7.67 -0.36
CA PHE A 832 -47.96 -7.27 1.04
C PHE A 832 -48.67 -5.95 1.38
N SER A 833 -49.46 -5.37 0.46
CA SER A 833 -50.10 -4.06 0.66
C SER A 833 -51.38 -4.09 1.50
N GLY A 834 -51.89 -5.28 1.83
CA GLY A 834 -53.16 -5.47 2.54
C GLY A 834 -53.40 -6.92 2.95
N LYS A 835 -54.60 -7.21 3.49
CA LYS A 835 -54.97 -8.59 3.89
C LYS A 835 -54.82 -9.54 2.72
N MET A 836 -54.06 -10.63 2.92
CA MET A 836 -53.82 -11.63 1.89
C MET A 836 -55.06 -12.50 1.66
N THR A 837 -55.20 -13.03 0.45
CA THR A 837 -56.12 -14.15 0.20
C THR A 837 -55.54 -15.43 0.78
N ARG A 838 -56.40 -16.42 1.06
CA ARG A 838 -55.98 -17.69 1.68
C ARG A 838 -54.97 -18.45 0.82
N GLU A 839 -55.10 -18.39 -0.50
CA GLU A 839 -54.19 -19.05 -1.45
C GLU A 839 -52.78 -18.44 -1.40
N ILE A 840 -52.69 -17.10 -1.49
CA ILE A 840 -51.43 -16.36 -1.42
C ILE A 840 -50.76 -16.58 -0.06
N PHE A 841 -51.55 -16.47 1.02
CA PHE A 841 -51.08 -16.70 2.39
C PHE A 841 -50.46 -18.09 2.55
N ASN A 842 -51.16 -19.15 2.13
CA ASN A 842 -50.69 -20.52 2.27
C ASN A 842 -49.37 -20.76 1.52
N SER A 843 -49.22 -20.19 0.32
CA SER A 843 -47.97 -20.30 -0.45
C SER A 843 -46.80 -19.63 0.27
N ILE A 844 -46.97 -18.38 0.72
CA ILE A 844 -45.90 -17.64 1.41
C ILE A 844 -45.59 -18.26 2.78
N PHE A 845 -46.62 -18.69 3.51
CA PHE A 845 -46.47 -19.34 4.81
C PHE A 845 -45.72 -20.67 4.72
N ALA A 846 -45.93 -21.44 3.64
CA ALA A 846 -45.17 -22.67 3.38
C ALA A 846 -43.69 -22.37 3.13
N GLU A 847 -43.38 -21.39 2.25
CA GLU A 847 -42.01 -20.94 1.98
C GLU A 847 -41.29 -20.47 3.26
N TRP A 848 -41.95 -19.62 4.06
CA TRP A 848 -41.40 -19.14 5.34
C TRP A 848 -41.19 -20.29 6.33
N SER A 849 -42.15 -21.22 6.42
CA SER A 849 -42.09 -22.36 7.34
C SER A 849 -40.92 -23.30 7.04
N GLU A 850 -40.68 -23.57 5.75
CA GLU A 850 -39.55 -24.39 5.30
C GLU A 850 -38.22 -23.69 5.57
N ALA A 851 -38.14 -22.38 5.28
CA ALA A 851 -36.94 -21.60 5.56
C ALA A 851 -36.63 -21.51 7.07
N TYR A 852 -37.65 -21.33 7.91
CA TYR A 852 -37.50 -21.28 9.36
C TYR A 852 -37.00 -22.61 9.95
N ASP A 853 -37.55 -23.74 9.49
CA ASP A 853 -37.08 -25.06 9.91
C ASP A 853 -35.64 -25.31 9.42
N THR A 854 -35.34 -25.02 8.16
CA THR A 854 -34.00 -25.23 7.56
C THR A 854 -32.93 -24.42 8.29
N LEU A 855 -33.20 -23.13 8.53
CA LEU A 855 -32.24 -22.23 9.15
C LEU A 855 -32.05 -22.53 10.66
N THR A 856 -33.11 -22.96 11.34
CA THR A 856 -33.01 -23.41 12.74
C THR A 856 -32.27 -24.74 12.85
N MET A 857 -32.50 -25.70 11.94
CA MET A 857 -31.78 -26.98 11.92
C MET A 857 -30.28 -26.83 11.63
N ALA A 858 -29.90 -25.79 10.87
CA ALA A 858 -28.51 -25.49 10.55
C ALA A 858 -27.78 -24.67 11.63
N SER A 859 -28.48 -24.19 12.66
CA SER A 859 -27.94 -23.30 13.71
C SER A 859 -28.03 -23.91 15.10
N ASN A 860 -27.12 -23.52 16.01
CA ASN A 860 -27.21 -23.87 17.44
C ASN A 860 -28.26 -23.02 18.19
N THR A 861 -28.84 -22.01 17.53
CA THR A 861 -29.84 -21.10 18.10
C THR A 861 -31.03 -20.94 17.18
N ILE A 862 -32.24 -20.84 17.76
CA ILE A 862 -33.47 -20.54 17.01
C ILE A 862 -33.31 -19.17 16.37
N THR A 863 -33.41 -19.13 15.04
CA THR A 863 -33.17 -17.93 14.25
C THR A 863 -34.26 -17.80 13.20
N THR A 864 -34.84 -16.61 13.06
CA THR A 864 -35.91 -16.36 12.09
C THR A 864 -35.33 -15.98 10.73
N PRO A 865 -35.90 -16.49 9.62
CA PRO A 865 -35.51 -16.05 8.30
C PRO A 865 -36.00 -14.62 8.07
N LYS A 866 -35.25 -13.83 7.31
CA LYS A 866 -35.59 -12.53 6.76
C LYS A 866 -36.22 -12.71 5.38
N LEU A 867 -37.21 -11.89 5.06
CA LEU A 867 -37.80 -11.81 3.72
C LEU A 867 -37.00 -10.79 2.89
N LEU A 868 -36.55 -11.20 1.71
CA LEU A 868 -35.79 -10.38 0.77
C LEU A 868 -36.51 -10.34 -0.58
N ILE A 869 -36.80 -9.15 -1.09
CA ILE A 869 -37.42 -8.93 -2.40
C ILE A 869 -36.46 -8.10 -3.26
N PRO A 870 -35.81 -8.69 -4.28
CA PRO A 870 -34.90 -7.96 -5.17
C PRO A 870 -35.66 -6.90 -5.96
N PHE A 871 -35.15 -5.67 -5.97
CA PHE A 871 -35.68 -4.56 -6.75
C PHE A 871 -34.61 -3.87 -7.61
N GLY A 872 -33.35 -4.25 -7.40
CA GLY A 872 -32.21 -3.71 -8.13
C GLY A 872 -30.99 -4.61 -8.05
N TYR A 873 -29.91 -4.18 -8.68
CA TYR A 873 -28.63 -4.88 -8.73
C TYR A 873 -27.48 -3.89 -8.54
N ARG A 874 -26.44 -4.28 -7.82
CA ARG A 874 -25.23 -3.46 -7.62
C ARG A 874 -23.97 -4.20 -8.08
N ILE A 875 -23.06 -3.47 -8.71
CA ILE A 875 -21.71 -3.91 -9.06
C ILE A 875 -20.75 -2.88 -8.46
N GLY A 876 -19.94 -3.29 -7.47
CA GLY A 876 -18.91 -2.44 -6.84
C GLY A 876 -17.60 -3.21 -6.64
N ALA A 877 -16.71 -2.71 -5.78
CA ALA A 877 -15.49 -3.43 -5.39
C ALA A 877 -15.81 -4.73 -4.63
N ASP A 878 -16.90 -4.72 -3.86
CA ASP A 878 -17.47 -5.91 -3.27
C ASP A 878 -18.29 -6.66 -4.33
N HIS A 879 -18.23 -7.99 -4.32
CA HIS A 879 -18.91 -8.91 -5.23
C HIS A 879 -20.32 -8.43 -5.67
N PRO A 880 -20.73 -8.73 -6.91
CA PRO A 880 -22.02 -8.27 -7.43
C PRO A 880 -23.19 -8.88 -6.64
N MET A 881 -24.16 -8.05 -6.28
CA MET A 881 -25.24 -8.42 -5.34
C MET A 881 -26.58 -7.81 -5.75
N PHE A 882 -27.67 -8.49 -5.40
CA PHE A 882 -29.01 -7.92 -5.47
C PHE A 882 -29.20 -6.84 -4.41
N LEU A 883 -29.86 -5.75 -4.78
CA LEU A 883 -30.46 -4.81 -3.85
C LEU A 883 -31.87 -5.29 -3.52
N CYS A 884 -32.15 -5.47 -2.24
CA CYS A 884 -33.37 -6.08 -1.76
C CYS A 884 -34.11 -5.17 -0.78
N VAL A 885 -35.43 -5.13 -0.91
CA VAL A 885 -36.32 -4.72 0.17
C VAL A 885 -36.36 -5.86 1.19
N CYS A 886 -35.98 -5.57 2.43
CA CYS A 886 -35.87 -6.58 3.49
C CYS A 886 -36.89 -6.33 4.60
N VAL A 887 -37.52 -7.40 5.09
CA VAL A 887 -38.29 -7.40 6.34
C VAL A 887 -37.59 -8.35 7.31
N THR A 888 -37.14 -7.83 8.45
CA THR A 888 -36.36 -8.60 9.42
C THR A 888 -37.20 -9.56 10.26
N ASN A 889 -38.48 -9.24 10.46
CA ASN A 889 -39.43 -10.04 11.25
C ASN A 889 -40.64 -10.41 10.37
N PRO A 890 -40.46 -11.25 9.32
CA PRO A 890 -41.55 -11.58 8.41
C PRO A 890 -42.69 -12.33 9.11
N GLU A 891 -42.45 -13.01 10.23
CA GLU A 891 -43.49 -13.66 11.03
C GLU A 891 -44.54 -12.66 11.55
N HIS A 892 -44.13 -11.46 11.95
CA HIS A 892 -45.05 -10.40 12.38
C HIS A 892 -45.80 -9.80 11.19
N LEU A 893 -45.14 -9.69 10.02
CA LEU A 893 -45.79 -9.25 8.78
C LEU A 893 -46.89 -10.22 8.36
N LEU A 894 -46.58 -11.51 8.29
CA LEU A 894 -47.55 -12.54 7.95
C LEU A 894 -48.70 -12.59 8.95
N TYR A 895 -48.44 -12.37 10.24
CA TYR A 895 -49.49 -12.33 11.27
C TYR A 895 -50.46 -11.15 11.07
N LYS A 896 -49.94 -9.95 10.75
CA LYS A 896 -50.78 -8.76 10.49
C LYS A 896 -51.60 -8.90 9.21
N LEU A 897 -51.03 -9.52 8.17
CA LEU A 897 -51.66 -9.68 6.85
C LEU A 897 -52.48 -10.97 6.70
N ALA A 898 -52.54 -11.81 7.74
CA ALA A 898 -53.28 -13.08 7.73
C ALA A 898 -54.79 -12.88 7.42
N PRO A 899 -55.41 -13.79 6.64
CA PRO A 899 -56.81 -13.67 6.23
C PRO A 899 -57.82 -13.89 7.38
N ASP A 900 -57.51 -14.81 8.30
CA ASP A 900 -58.38 -15.24 9.39
C ASP A 900 -57.57 -15.59 10.67
N ASP A 901 -58.26 -15.77 11.80
CA ASP A 901 -57.63 -16.08 13.09
C ASP A 901 -56.97 -17.47 13.10
N ALA A 902 -57.50 -18.43 12.34
CA ALA A 902 -56.88 -19.75 12.17
C ALA A 902 -55.48 -19.65 11.53
N SER A 903 -55.31 -18.75 10.57
CA SER A 903 -54.02 -18.47 9.91
C SER A 903 -53.03 -17.79 10.87
N ARG A 904 -53.52 -16.91 11.75
CA ARG A 904 -52.72 -16.28 12.82
C ARG A 904 -52.21 -17.31 13.84
N ASP A 905 -53.07 -18.22 14.24
CA ASP A 905 -52.71 -19.31 15.14
C ASP A 905 -51.69 -20.27 14.50
N ALA A 906 -51.82 -20.54 13.19
CA ALA A 906 -50.84 -21.36 12.46
C ALA A 906 -49.42 -20.76 12.49
N ILE A 907 -49.28 -19.44 12.30
CA ILE A 907 -47.98 -18.75 12.38
C ILE A 907 -47.42 -18.84 13.79
N ARG A 908 -48.25 -18.51 14.80
CA ARG A 908 -47.85 -18.52 16.21
C ARG A 908 -47.37 -19.92 16.65
N ASN A 909 -48.14 -20.95 16.30
CA ASN A 909 -47.78 -22.34 16.61
C ASN A 909 -46.48 -22.77 15.90
N LYS A 910 -46.28 -22.36 14.65
CA LYS A 910 -45.05 -22.66 13.91
C LYS A 910 -43.83 -21.95 14.51
N TYR A 911 -43.96 -20.67 14.84
CA TYR A 911 -42.90 -19.88 15.48
C TYR A 911 -42.44 -20.51 16.81
N LEU A 912 -43.37 -20.94 17.65
CA LEU A 912 -43.09 -21.53 18.97
C LEU A 912 -42.57 -22.97 18.92
N ARG A 913 -42.62 -23.65 17.76
CA ARG A 913 -42.32 -25.09 17.61
C ARG A 913 -40.96 -25.52 18.16
N TRP A 914 -39.91 -24.74 17.89
CA TRP A 914 -38.53 -25.09 18.25
C TRP A 914 -38.16 -24.69 19.69
N TYR A 915 -39.00 -23.89 20.35
CA TYR A 915 -38.77 -23.51 21.74
C TYR A 915 -39.17 -24.64 22.68
N LYS A 916 -38.38 -24.84 23.76
CA LYS A 916 -38.75 -25.76 24.84
C LYS A 916 -40.03 -25.27 25.53
N ASP A 917 -40.84 -26.20 26.02
CA ASP A 917 -42.14 -25.91 26.64
C ASP A 917 -42.05 -24.88 27.77
N GLU A 918 -41.01 -24.96 28.61
CA GLU A 918 -40.75 -24.01 29.71
C GLU A 918 -40.52 -22.56 29.26
N PHE A 919 -40.16 -22.33 27.99
CA PHE A 919 -39.91 -20.99 27.44
C PHE A 919 -40.99 -20.53 26.47
N LYS A 920 -41.95 -21.38 26.07
CA LYS A 920 -42.97 -21.03 25.08
C LYS A 920 -43.79 -19.82 25.50
N ASP A 921 -44.27 -19.77 26.74
CA ASP A 921 -45.06 -18.64 27.25
C ASP A 921 -44.28 -17.32 27.24
N LYS A 922 -42.98 -17.38 27.57
CA LYS A 922 -42.09 -16.20 27.53
C LYS A 922 -41.93 -15.67 26.10
N TYR A 923 -41.63 -16.54 25.14
CA TYR A 923 -41.40 -16.13 23.75
C TYR A 923 -42.68 -15.79 23.01
N ASP A 924 -43.80 -16.38 23.42
CA ASP A 924 -45.13 -15.97 22.99
C ASP A 924 -45.48 -14.55 23.47
N GLY A 925 -45.22 -14.25 24.75
CA GLY A 925 -45.35 -12.89 25.28
C GLY A 925 -44.45 -11.87 24.55
N ILE A 926 -43.22 -12.27 24.19
CA ILE A 926 -42.32 -11.44 23.37
C ILE A 926 -42.88 -11.24 21.96
N PHE A 927 -43.40 -12.29 21.33
CA PHE A 927 -44.01 -12.23 20.00
C PHE A 927 -45.17 -11.24 19.99
N MET A 928 -46.08 -11.34 20.98
CA MET A 928 -47.24 -10.46 21.11
C MET A 928 -46.84 -9.02 21.40
N ARG A 929 -45.86 -8.79 22.27
CA ARG A 929 -45.37 -7.42 22.56
C ARG A 929 -44.81 -6.74 21.32
N LYS A 930 -44.07 -7.47 20.48
CA LYS A 930 -43.47 -6.95 19.24
C LYS A 930 -44.47 -6.72 18.11
N LEU A 931 -45.71 -7.24 18.19
CA LEU A 931 -46.75 -6.92 17.19
C LEU A 931 -47.11 -5.43 17.15
N ASN A 932 -46.93 -4.73 18.29
CA ASN A 932 -47.14 -3.29 18.38
C ASN A 932 -46.04 -2.47 17.70
N ASP A 933 -44.91 -3.09 17.38
CA ASP A 933 -43.84 -2.41 16.65
C ASP A 933 -44.27 -2.19 15.18
N PRO A 934 -43.91 -1.05 14.57
CA PRO A 934 -44.15 -0.82 13.15
C PRO A 934 -43.32 -1.79 12.31
N ILE A 935 -43.89 -2.26 11.20
CA ILE A 935 -43.14 -3.10 10.27
C ILE A 935 -42.26 -2.21 9.43
N ARG A 936 -40.95 -2.49 9.45
CA ARG A 936 -39.95 -1.72 8.71
C ARG A 936 -39.53 -2.49 7.47
N PHE A 937 -39.53 -1.78 6.35
CA PHE A 937 -38.91 -2.23 5.10
C PHE A 937 -37.53 -1.60 5.03
N GLU A 938 -36.49 -2.42 5.11
CA GLU A 938 -35.10 -1.97 5.22
C GLU A 938 -34.32 -2.30 3.94
N LEU A 939 -33.32 -1.48 3.60
CA LEU A 939 -32.45 -1.72 2.46
C LEU A 939 -31.34 -2.71 2.81
N TYR A 940 -31.34 -3.86 2.13
CA TYR A 940 -30.31 -4.89 2.25
C TYR A 940 -29.73 -5.24 0.88
N SER A 941 -28.61 -5.96 0.90
CA SER A 941 -28.10 -6.66 -0.24
C SER A 941 -27.93 -8.16 0.05
N SER A 942 -28.07 -8.95 -1.01
CA SER A 942 -27.92 -10.41 -0.93
C SER A 942 -27.29 -10.97 -2.20
N GLY A 943 -26.60 -12.12 -2.06
CA GLY A 943 -26.13 -12.90 -3.20
C GLY A 943 -27.25 -13.67 -3.89
N ASP A 944 -26.93 -14.30 -5.03
CA ASP A 944 -27.87 -15.01 -5.90
C ASP A 944 -28.43 -16.33 -5.33
N ALA A 945 -27.80 -16.86 -4.27
CA ALA A 945 -28.14 -18.17 -3.72
C ALA A 945 -29.54 -18.18 -3.07
N ASN A 946 -30.57 -18.55 -3.86
CA ASN A 946 -31.95 -18.96 -3.49
C ASN A 946 -33.11 -17.95 -3.71
N ILE A 947 -33.06 -17.02 -4.69
CA ILE A 947 -34.25 -16.24 -5.05
C ILE A 947 -35.18 -17.10 -5.93
N THR A 948 -36.26 -17.62 -5.35
CA THR A 948 -37.32 -18.39 -6.02
C THR A 948 -38.60 -17.56 -6.13
N ASN A 949 -39.28 -17.60 -7.27
CA ASN A 949 -40.49 -16.79 -7.52
C ASN A 949 -40.31 -15.28 -7.28
N GLY A 950 -39.10 -14.76 -7.54
CA GLY A 950 -38.77 -13.33 -7.39
C GLY A 950 -38.67 -12.82 -5.94
N ARG A 951 -38.66 -13.70 -4.92
CA ARG A 951 -38.38 -13.37 -3.51
C ARG A 951 -37.53 -14.46 -2.86
N MET A 952 -37.06 -14.23 -1.63
CA MET A 952 -36.30 -15.22 -0.86
C MET A 952 -36.59 -15.07 0.62
N PHE A 953 -36.77 -16.20 1.32
CA PHE A 953 -36.48 -16.29 2.74
C PHE A 953 -35.06 -16.84 2.90
N ASN A 954 -34.18 -16.12 3.60
CA ASN A 954 -32.80 -16.60 3.69
C ASN A 954 -32.76 -17.93 4.47
N VAL A 955 -32.07 -18.92 3.89
CA VAL A 955 -31.90 -20.26 4.47
C VAL A 955 -30.47 -20.53 4.93
N SER A 956 -29.52 -19.68 4.51
CA SER A 956 -28.12 -19.70 4.93
C SER A 956 -27.48 -18.33 4.67
N GLY A 957 -26.48 -17.96 5.47
CA GLY A 957 -25.84 -16.65 5.40
C GLY A 957 -26.71 -15.50 5.94
N ASN A 958 -26.05 -14.42 6.37
CA ASN A 958 -26.72 -13.20 6.80
C ASN A 958 -26.70 -12.19 5.64
N PRO A 959 -27.86 -11.73 5.14
CA PRO A 959 -27.88 -10.65 4.16
C PRO A 959 -27.28 -9.40 4.78
N TYR A 960 -26.59 -8.60 3.97
CA TYR A 960 -25.84 -7.44 4.43
C TYR A 960 -26.74 -6.20 4.44
N ARG A 961 -26.83 -5.54 5.58
CA ARG A 961 -27.59 -4.28 5.70
C ARG A 961 -26.78 -3.17 5.04
N MET A 962 -27.40 -2.39 4.16
CA MET A 962 -26.68 -1.39 3.36
C MET A 962 -26.37 -0.09 4.10
N ILE A 963 -27.10 0.19 5.18
CA ILE A 963 -26.97 1.41 5.96
C ILE A 963 -26.56 1.00 7.39
N GLU A 964 -25.33 1.31 7.78
CA GLU A 964 -24.73 0.87 9.06
C GLU A 964 -25.12 1.73 10.28
N SER A 965 -26.21 2.51 10.21
CA SER A 965 -26.65 3.42 11.27
C SER A 965 -27.85 2.87 12.07
N ASN A 966 -27.89 3.16 13.37
CA ASN A 966 -29.10 3.02 14.20
C ASN A 966 -30.18 4.07 13.87
N VAL A 967 -29.90 4.97 12.93
CA VAL A 967 -30.83 5.99 12.40
C VAL A 967 -31.26 5.52 11.00
N LEU A 968 -32.08 4.48 10.96
CA LEU A 968 -32.72 4.03 9.73
C LEU A 968 -33.80 5.05 9.35
N PRO A 969 -33.81 5.58 8.11
CA PRO A 969 -34.94 6.37 7.65
C PRO A 969 -36.23 5.55 7.75
N ASP A 970 -37.33 6.20 8.14
CA ASP A 970 -38.60 5.48 8.37
C ASP A 970 -39.26 5.09 7.04
N ARG A 971 -38.89 5.77 5.95
CA ARG A 971 -39.31 5.47 4.57
C ARG A 971 -38.22 4.73 3.81
N PHE A 972 -38.64 3.79 2.98
CA PHE A 972 -37.73 3.09 2.07
C PHE A 972 -37.14 4.04 1.02
N ALA A 973 -37.94 5.00 0.52
CA ALA A 973 -37.47 6.03 -0.41
C ALA A 973 -36.29 6.82 0.16
N ASP A 974 -36.40 7.28 1.41
CA ASP A 974 -35.34 8.02 2.11
C ASP A 974 -34.11 7.13 2.36
N ALA A 975 -34.29 5.84 2.68
CA ALA A 975 -33.18 4.89 2.80
C ALA A 975 -32.43 4.71 1.47
N MET A 976 -33.14 4.70 0.33
CA MET A 976 -32.51 4.63 -0.98
C MET A 976 -31.76 5.92 -1.32
N GLU A 977 -32.36 7.08 -1.09
CA GLU A 977 -31.72 8.38 -1.32
C GLU A 977 -30.45 8.52 -0.45
N PHE A 978 -30.50 8.09 0.82
CA PHE A 978 -29.33 8.03 1.68
C PHE A 978 -28.22 7.16 1.10
N TYR A 979 -28.55 5.96 0.63
CA TYR A 979 -27.56 5.04 0.05
C TYR A 979 -26.97 5.57 -1.27
N GLN A 980 -27.79 6.20 -2.12
CA GLN A 980 -27.32 6.86 -3.34
C GLN A 980 -26.35 8.01 -3.02
N ALA A 981 -26.63 8.80 -1.99
CA ALA A 981 -25.74 9.84 -1.50
C ALA A 981 -24.41 9.28 -0.97
N GLU A 982 -24.42 8.13 -0.28
CA GLU A 982 -23.20 7.46 0.16
C GLU A 982 -22.33 6.94 -0.98
N ILE A 983 -22.93 6.38 -2.04
CA ILE A 983 -22.20 5.92 -3.23
C ILE A 983 -21.65 7.07 -4.06
N SER A 984 -22.40 8.18 -4.14
CA SER A 984 -22.02 9.34 -4.96
C SER A 984 -20.92 10.19 -4.32
N ASN A 985 -20.53 9.89 -3.08
CA ASN A 985 -19.51 10.64 -2.36
C ASN A 985 -18.09 10.31 -2.92
N PRO A 986 -17.40 11.29 -3.54
CA PRO A 986 -16.09 11.06 -4.16
C PRO A 986 -14.99 10.66 -3.17
N SER A 987 -15.14 10.93 -1.87
CA SER A 987 -14.18 10.52 -0.85
C SER A 987 -14.21 9.02 -0.52
N ARG A 988 -15.23 8.27 -0.98
CA ARG A 988 -15.34 6.81 -0.87
C ARG A 988 -15.08 6.21 -2.26
N SER A 989 -13.83 5.86 -2.53
CA SER A 989 -13.28 5.51 -3.84
C SER A 989 -13.75 4.17 -4.45
N ASN A 990 -15.05 3.86 -4.47
CA ASN A 990 -15.57 2.68 -5.16
C ASN A 990 -16.57 3.08 -6.23
N ARG A 991 -16.18 2.97 -7.51
CA ARG A 991 -17.08 3.07 -8.68
C ARG A 991 -18.15 1.98 -8.58
N THR A 992 -19.22 2.25 -7.84
CA THR A 992 -20.34 1.33 -7.64
C THR A 992 -21.44 1.72 -8.61
N THR A 993 -21.74 0.84 -9.55
CA THR A 993 -22.87 1.00 -10.48
C THR A 993 -24.08 0.30 -9.90
N ILE A 994 -25.24 0.96 -9.94
CA ILE A 994 -26.52 0.40 -9.51
C ILE A 994 -27.54 0.42 -10.65
N TYR A 995 -28.38 -0.61 -10.70
CA TYR A 995 -29.57 -0.67 -11.54
C TYR A 995 -30.77 -0.86 -10.63
N ILE A 996 -31.81 -0.08 -10.89
CA ILE A 996 -33.09 -0.16 -10.20
C ILE A 996 -34.13 -0.43 -11.27
N SER A 997 -35.08 -1.33 -11.00
CA SER A 997 -36.15 -1.58 -11.97
C SER A 997 -36.93 -0.28 -12.23
N PRO A 998 -37.14 0.12 -13.49
CA PRO A 998 -37.99 1.27 -13.81
C PRO A 998 -39.41 1.15 -13.25
N GLN A 999 -39.87 -0.08 -12.99
CA GLN A 999 -41.22 -0.33 -12.49
C GLN A 999 -41.42 0.00 -11.01
N VAL A 1000 -40.34 0.21 -10.24
CA VAL A 1000 -40.40 0.66 -8.83
C VAL A 1000 -40.02 2.13 -8.68
N LEU A 1001 -39.94 2.88 -9.77
CA LEU A 1001 -39.67 4.31 -9.78
C LEU A 1001 -40.98 5.10 -9.99
N SER A 1002 -41.10 6.25 -9.33
CA SER A 1002 -42.16 7.24 -9.58
C SER A 1002 -41.88 8.03 -10.86
N GLU A 1003 -42.83 8.87 -11.29
CA GLU A 1003 -42.63 9.84 -12.38
C GLU A 1003 -41.51 10.85 -12.08
N SER A 1004 -41.21 11.08 -10.80
CA SER A 1004 -40.09 11.92 -10.33
C SER A 1004 -38.75 11.16 -10.20
N GLY A 1005 -38.73 9.85 -10.46
CA GLY A 1005 -37.53 9.01 -10.36
C GLY A 1005 -37.22 8.49 -8.95
N GLU A 1006 -38.13 8.64 -7.99
CA GLU A 1006 -37.97 8.14 -6.61
C GLU A 1006 -38.42 6.69 -6.48
N VAL A 1007 -37.79 5.91 -5.60
CA VAL A 1007 -38.19 4.52 -5.35
C VAL A 1007 -39.50 4.48 -4.55
N CYS A 1008 -40.58 3.97 -5.16
CA CYS A 1008 -41.95 4.03 -4.63
C CYS A 1008 -42.38 2.79 -3.82
N VAL A 1009 -41.43 2.08 -3.19
CA VAL A 1009 -41.70 0.86 -2.41
C VAL A 1009 -42.75 1.11 -1.32
N ASP A 1010 -42.65 2.23 -0.58
CA ASP A 1010 -43.59 2.57 0.49
C ASP A 1010 -45.06 2.65 0.01
N THR A 1011 -45.27 3.19 -1.21
CA THR A 1011 -46.59 3.27 -1.85
C THR A 1011 -47.08 1.90 -2.30
N LEU A 1012 -46.19 1.06 -2.85
CA LEU A 1012 -46.53 -0.29 -3.31
C LEU A 1012 -46.97 -1.21 -2.15
N VAL A 1013 -46.40 -1.04 -0.96
CA VAL A 1013 -46.76 -1.82 0.23
C VAL A 1013 -47.76 -1.13 1.16
N ASN A 1014 -48.28 0.04 0.78
CA ASN A 1014 -49.21 0.84 1.59
C ASN A 1014 -48.73 1.08 3.03
N ASN A 1015 -47.46 1.48 3.18
CA ASN A 1015 -46.84 1.73 4.49
C ASN A 1015 -47.26 3.10 5.05
N PRO A 1016 -47.98 3.18 6.20
CA PRO A 1016 -48.43 4.44 6.75
C PRO A 1016 -47.27 5.25 7.36
N MET A 1017 -47.34 6.57 7.21
CA MET A 1017 -46.34 7.53 7.69
C MET A 1017 -46.38 7.64 9.21
N PRO A 1018 -45.23 7.59 9.93
CA PRO A 1018 -45.21 7.85 11.36
C PRO A 1018 -45.61 9.29 11.69
N ASP A 1019 -46.37 9.50 12.77
CA ASP A 1019 -46.79 10.84 13.22
C ASP A 1019 -45.60 11.77 13.55
N SER A 1020 -44.43 11.19 13.85
CA SER A 1020 -43.19 11.89 14.18
C SER A 1020 -42.35 12.30 12.96
N TYR A 1021 -42.83 12.06 11.73
CA TYR A 1021 -42.05 12.32 10.52
C TYR A 1021 -42.09 13.80 10.13
N GLN A 1022 -40.98 14.49 10.37
CA GLN A 1022 -40.71 15.87 9.95
C GLN A 1022 -39.41 15.93 9.14
N PRO A 1023 -39.50 15.69 7.82
CA PRO A 1023 -38.34 15.37 7.01
C PRO A 1023 -37.41 16.57 6.85
N VAL A 1024 -36.12 16.33 7.01
CA VAL A 1024 -35.05 17.32 6.80
C VAL A 1024 -33.95 16.73 5.93
N HIS A 1025 -33.15 17.59 5.32
CA HIS A 1025 -31.89 17.22 4.70
C HIS A 1025 -30.72 17.61 5.61
N LEU A 1026 -29.79 16.67 5.79
CA LEU A 1026 -28.46 16.94 6.30
C LEU A 1026 -27.53 17.08 5.09
N VAL A 1027 -27.06 18.29 4.84
CA VAL A 1027 -26.22 18.63 3.69
C VAL A 1027 -24.77 18.70 4.15
N HIS A 1028 -23.97 17.72 3.75
CA HIS A 1028 -22.53 17.69 3.97
C HIS A 1028 -21.85 18.49 2.87
N ILE A 1029 -21.15 19.55 3.24
CA ILE A 1029 -20.42 20.42 2.32
C ILE A 1029 -18.94 20.24 2.61
N ASN A 1030 -18.16 19.95 1.56
CA ASN A 1030 -16.71 19.81 1.62
C ASN A 1030 -16.07 20.67 0.53
N LEU A 1031 -15.11 21.49 0.93
CA LEU A 1031 -14.31 22.30 0.03
C LEU A 1031 -13.05 21.48 -0.32
N ASN A 1032 -12.97 20.91 -1.51
CA ASN A 1032 -11.86 20.02 -1.89
C ASN A 1032 -10.57 20.80 -2.18
N ASP A 1033 -10.70 22.05 -2.61
CA ASP A 1033 -9.59 22.99 -2.77
C ASP A 1033 -9.16 23.64 -1.45
N TYR A 1034 -9.89 23.40 -0.36
CA TYR A 1034 -9.47 23.79 0.97
C TYR A 1034 -8.33 22.88 1.46
N ARG A 1035 -7.12 23.42 1.51
CA ARG A 1035 -5.95 22.75 2.11
C ARG A 1035 -5.52 23.47 3.38
N ARG A 1036 -5.56 22.76 4.51
CA ARG A 1036 -4.92 23.22 5.75
C ARG A 1036 -3.43 22.86 5.67
N GLY A 1037 -2.58 23.83 5.32
CA GLY A 1037 -1.13 23.59 5.19
C GLY A 1037 -0.37 24.65 4.40
N HIS A 1038 0.93 24.43 4.30
CA HIS A 1038 1.96 25.43 4.03
C HIS A 1038 2.30 25.71 2.55
N ASN A 1039 1.51 25.21 1.61
CA ASN A 1039 1.57 25.60 0.20
C ASN A 1039 0.41 26.55 -0.10
N LYS A 1040 0.70 27.84 -0.32
CA LYS A 1040 -0.29 28.86 -0.68
C LYS A 1040 -1.05 28.46 -1.94
N GLN A 1041 -2.32 28.12 -1.76
CA GLN A 1041 -3.43 28.85 -2.36
C GLN A 1041 -4.68 28.59 -1.51
N ALA A 1042 -4.97 29.47 -0.54
CA ALA A 1042 -6.30 29.57 0.04
C ALA A 1042 -7.19 30.27 -0.99
N SER A 1043 -7.81 29.49 -1.88
CA SER A 1043 -8.77 29.97 -2.89
C SER A 1043 -10.15 30.26 -2.29
N CYS A 1044 -10.40 29.79 -1.05
CA CYS A 1044 -11.72 29.77 -0.45
C CYS A 1044 -12.01 31.03 0.38
N ARG A 1045 -12.89 31.91 -0.11
CA ARG A 1045 -13.22 33.18 0.54
C ARG A 1045 -14.72 33.43 0.68
N TYR A 1046 -15.12 34.24 1.65
CA TYR A 1046 -16.47 34.77 1.72
C TYR A 1046 -16.65 35.92 0.72
N LYS A 1047 -17.71 35.88 -0.09
CA LYS A 1047 -17.98 36.83 -1.17
C LYS A 1047 -18.20 38.27 -0.68
N ASP A 1048 -18.79 38.41 0.50
CA ASP A 1048 -19.22 39.72 1.03
C ASP A 1048 -18.15 40.41 1.89
N SER A 1049 -17.22 39.65 2.49
CA SER A 1049 -16.14 40.18 3.34
C SER A 1049 -14.72 40.00 2.77
N ASP A 1050 -14.55 39.19 1.72
CA ASP A 1050 -13.25 38.74 1.18
C ASP A 1050 -12.35 38.04 2.23
N GLU A 1051 -12.92 37.66 3.38
CA GLU A 1051 -12.26 36.93 4.44
C GLU A 1051 -12.07 35.44 4.09
N GLU A 1052 -11.03 34.82 4.63
CA GLU A 1052 -10.77 33.39 4.44
C GLU A 1052 -11.81 32.54 5.17
N ILE A 1053 -12.28 31.49 4.49
CA ILE A 1053 -13.20 30.51 5.10
C ILE A 1053 -12.47 29.75 6.21
N CYS A 1054 -13.10 29.62 7.39
CA CYS A 1054 -12.47 29.05 8.58
C CYS A 1054 -12.53 27.50 8.66
N TYR A 1055 -13.39 26.87 7.85
CA TYR A 1055 -13.68 25.43 7.93
C TYR A 1055 -13.62 24.77 6.55
N SER A 1056 -12.99 23.60 6.47
CA SER A 1056 -12.89 22.83 5.22
C SER A 1056 -14.17 22.06 4.88
N ARG A 1057 -14.95 21.76 5.92
CA ARG A 1057 -16.12 20.87 5.87
C ARG A 1057 -17.11 21.29 6.95
N TRP A 1058 -18.40 21.18 6.66
CA TRP A 1058 -19.47 21.40 7.64
C TRP A 1058 -20.73 20.64 7.23
N TYR A 1059 -21.70 20.59 8.15
CA TYR A 1059 -23.01 19.99 7.90
C TYR A 1059 -24.13 21.00 8.12
N ASP A 1060 -25.00 21.18 7.14
CA ASP A 1060 -26.19 22.03 7.27
C ASP A 1060 -27.45 21.16 7.41
N VAL A 1061 -28.22 21.34 8.48
CA VAL A 1061 -29.55 20.73 8.63
C VAL A 1061 -30.61 21.73 8.18
N CYS A 1062 -31.38 21.39 7.16
CA CYS A 1062 -32.36 22.29 6.55
C CYS A 1062 -33.62 21.55 6.07
N ALA A 1063 -34.67 22.31 5.73
CA ALA A 1063 -35.84 21.77 5.04
C ALA A 1063 -35.46 21.23 3.65
N ARG A 1064 -36.23 20.25 3.13
CA ARG A 1064 -35.87 19.54 1.89
C ARG A 1064 -35.84 20.43 0.65
N ASP A 1065 -36.65 21.48 0.63
CA ASP A 1065 -36.83 22.44 -0.45
C ASP A 1065 -35.74 23.51 -0.52
N VAL A 1066 -34.83 23.57 0.47
CA VAL A 1066 -33.73 24.55 0.45
C VAL A 1066 -32.72 24.19 -0.66
N PRO A 1067 -32.54 25.04 -1.68
CA PRO A 1067 -31.61 24.81 -2.79
C PRO A 1067 -30.15 24.86 -2.33
N THR A 1068 -29.27 24.12 -3.01
CA THR A 1068 -27.84 24.03 -2.65
C THR A 1068 -27.16 25.38 -2.82
N GLU A 1069 -27.59 26.17 -3.82
CA GLU A 1069 -27.08 27.50 -4.12
C GLU A 1069 -27.24 28.46 -2.94
N LEU A 1070 -28.29 28.31 -2.13
CA LEU A 1070 -28.48 29.12 -0.92
C LEU A 1070 -27.57 28.69 0.23
N LEU A 1071 -27.22 27.40 0.33
CA LEU A 1071 -26.36 26.88 1.41
C LEU A 1071 -24.89 27.27 1.21
N VAL A 1072 -24.46 27.37 -0.05
CA VAL A 1072 -23.12 27.85 -0.44
C VAL A 1072 -23.11 29.31 -0.90
N ALA A 1073 -24.24 30.02 -0.77
CA ALA A 1073 -24.32 31.43 -1.11
C ALA A 1073 -23.29 32.20 -0.27
N GLY A 1074 -22.42 32.94 -0.95
CA GLY A 1074 -21.34 33.67 -0.30
C GLY A 1074 -20.02 32.90 -0.16
N VAL A 1075 -19.92 31.64 -0.59
CA VAL A 1075 -18.66 30.89 -0.63
C VAL A 1075 -18.04 30.94 -2.04
N ILE A 1076 -16.81 31.45 -2.15
CA ILE A 1076 -16.01 31.39 -3.36
C ILE A 1076 -15.06 30.21 -3.24
N SER A 1077 -15.24 29.13 -4.02
CA SER A 1077 -14.34 27.97 -4.11
C SER A 1077 -14.39 27.39 -5.52
N SER A 1078 -13.28 26.81 -5.97
CA SER A 1078 -13.14 26.20 -7.30
C SER A 1078 -13.60 24.74 -7.36
N ASP A 1079 -13.71 24.06 -6.21
CA ASP A 1079 -14.11 22.65 -6.11
C ASP A 1079 -14.89 22.39 -4.81
N ILE A 1080 -16.22 22.53 -4.89
CA ILE A 1080 -17.15 22.27 -3.79
C ILE A 1080 -17.86 20.95 -4.03
N THR A 1081 -17.73 20.02 -3.09
CA THR A 1081 -18.54 18.80 -3.05
C THR A 1081 -19.68 18.97 -2.06
N VAL A 1082 -20.91 18.75 -2.52
CA VAL A 1082 -22.11 18.79 -1.68
C VAL A 1082 -22.82 17.44 -1.75
N VAL A 1083 -23.07 16.83 -0.60
CA VAL A 1083 -23.79 15.55 -0.48
C VAL A 1083 -24.98 15.74 0.46
N ARG A 1084 -26.18 15.32 0.06
CA ARG A 1084 -27.41 15.45 0.85
C ARG A 1084 -27.82 14.10 1.41
N TYR A 1085 -28.14 14.06 2.70
CA TYR A 1085 -28.63 12.87 3.39
C TYR A 1085 -30.03 13.14 3.95
N PRO A 1086 -31.04 12.31 3.63
CA PRO A 1086 -32.39 12.48 4.15
C PRO A 1086 -32.52 11.92 5.58
N PHE A 1087 -33.24 12.66 6.43
CA PHE A 1087 -33.56 12.24 7.79
C PHE A 1087 -35.02 12.53 8.14
N ASN A 1088 -35.59 11.75 9.06
CA ASN A 1088 -36.99 11.86 9.48
C ASN A 1088 -37.25 13.06 10.40
N SER A 1089 -36.22 13.64 11.01
CA SER A 1089 -36.31 14.80 11.91
C SER A 1089 -34.97 15.49 12.08
N THR A 1090 -35.00 16.77 12.49
CA THR A 1090 -33.79 17.54 12.86
C THR A 1090 -32.98 16.84 13.95
N SER A 1091 -33.65 16.25 14.94
CA SER A 1091 -32.99 15.50 16.02
C SER A 1091 -32.22 14.29 15.49
N ALA A 1092 -32.82 13.52 14.59
CA ALA A 1092 -32.19 12.36 13.96
C ALA A 1092 -30.95 12.75 13.13
N ALA A 1093 -31.02 13.88 12.40
CA ALA A 1093 -29.89 14.41 11.64
C ALA A 1093 -28.73 14.85 12.56
N LEU A 1094 -29.02 15.56 13.65
CA LEU A 1094 -28.02 16.01 14.62
C LEU A 1094 -27.36 14.84 15.36
N ASP A 1095 -28.14 13.83 15.77
CA ASP A 1095 -27.62 12.61 16.39
C ASP A 1095 -26.68 11.83 15.45
N TYR A 1096 -26.97 11.84 14.15
CA TYR A 1096 -26.08 11.26 13.15
C TYR A 1096 -24.73 11.98 13.09
N VAL A 1097 -24.72 13.32 13.02
CA VAL A 1097 -23.48 14.13 13.02
C VAL A 1097 -22.67 13.88 14.29
N ARG A 1098 -23.34 13.87 15.46
CA ARG A 1098 -22.71 13.62 16.77
C ARG A 1098 -22.04 12.25 16.87
N ARG A 1099 -22.62 11.21 16.26
CA ARG A 1099 -22.04 9.84 16.27
C ARG A 1099 -20.93 9.65 15.24
N LYS A 1100 -20.92 10.43 14.16
CA LYS A 1100 -19.91 10.37 13.09
C LYS A 1100 -18.61 11.09 13.46
N GLY A 1101 -18.68 12.15 14.26
CA GLY A 1101 -17.51 12.78 14.88
C GLY A 1101 -17.10 12.08 16.17
N SER A 1102 -15.84 12.23 16.60
CA SER A 1102 -15.52 12.08 18.03
C SER A 1102 -16.48 13.00 18.79
N PHE A 1103 -17.05 12.55 19.91
CA PHE A 1103 -18.17 13.17 20.65
C PHE A 1103 -18.08 14.70 20.94
N ASN A 1104 -16.95 15.34 20.64
CA ASN A 1104 -16.63 16.75 20.88
C ASN A 1104 -16.27 17.58 19.62
N GLU A 1105 -16.27 17.04 18.39
CA GLU A 1105 -15.73 17.77 17.22
C GLU A 1105 -16.69 18.76 16.56
N TYR A 1106 -17.98 18.43 16.40
CA TYR A 1106 -18.93 19.30 15.68
C TYR A 1106 -19.90 19.99 16.64
N LYS A 1107 -20.04 21.32 16.51
CA LYS A 1107 -21.01 22.12 17.28
C LYS A 1107 -21.85 23.00 16.35
N PRO A 1108 -23.06 23.41 16.77
CA PRO A 1108 -23.78 24.47 16.07
C PRO A 1108 -22.89 25.70 15.95
N ILE A 1109 -22.82 26.30 14.77
CA ILE A 1109 -21.96 27.45 14.50
C ILE A 1109 -22.25 28.66 15.42
N THR A 1110 -23.49 28.76 15.90
CA THR A 1110 -23.93 29.76 16.88
C THR A 1110 -23.29 29.59 18.27
N GLU A 1111 -22.72 28.42 18.55
CA GLU A 1111 -22.01 28.10 19.81
C GLU A 1111 -20.48 28.20 19.68
N VAL A 1112 -19.96 28.60 18.51
CA VAL A 1112 -18.53 28.75 18.25
C VAL A 1112 -18.14 30.21 18.37
N GLU A 1113 -17.12 30.50 19.19
CA GLU A 1113 -16.62 31.87 19.39
C GLU A 1113 -15.72 32.33 18.21
N GLY A 1114 -15.82 33.61 17.84
CA GLY A 1114 -14.96 34.22 16.82
C GLY A 1114 -15.33 33.94 15.36
N VAL A 1115 -16.57 33.52 15.10
CA VAL A 1115 -17.07 33.22 13.75
C VAL A 1115 -17.49 34.53 13.02
N PRO A 1116 -17.05 34.77 11.77
CA PRO A 1116 -17.51 35.92 10.99
C PRO A 1116 -19.01 35.86 10.68
N ASP A 1117 -19.69 37.02 10.62
CA ASP A 1117 -21.11 37.09 10.23
C ASP A 1117 -21.37 36.45 8.85
N ALA A 1118 -20.39 36.54 7.94
CA ALA A 1118 -20.44 35.93 6.61
C ALA A 1118 -20.45 34.39 6.63
N ALA A 1119 -20.08 33.76 7.75
CA ALA A 1119 -20.10 32.31 7.92
C ALA A 1119 -21.45 31.78 8.43
N MET A 1120 -22.34 32.67 8.91
CA MET A 1120 -23.65 32.30 9.43
C MET A 1120 -24.54 31.71 8.34
N PRO A 1121 -25.28 30.62 8.63
CA PRO A 1121 -26.15 30.00 7.64
C PRO A 1121 -27.41 30.83 7.40
N PRO A 1122 -28.12 30.61 6.27
CA PRO A 1122 -29.42 31.23 6.01
C PRO A 1122 -30.45 30.94 7.12
N ALA A 1123 -31.44 31.82 7.26
CA ALA A 1123 -32.50 31.64 8.24
C ALA A 1123 -33.21 30.28 8.06
N GLY A 1124 -33.36 29.54 9.17
CA GLY A 1124 -33.98 28.20 9.16
C GLY A 1124 -33.01 27.03 8.88
N VAL A 1125 -31.71 27.30 8.76
CA VAL A 1125 -30.66 26.28 8.59
C VAL A 1125 -29.81 26.18 9.85
N ILE A 1126 -29.56 24.97 10.33
CA ILE A 1126 -28.65 24.70 11.46
C ILE A 1126 -27.32 24.20 10.92
N ARG A 1127 -26.28 25.04 10.95
CA ARG A 1127 -24.93 24.70 10.52
C ARG A 1127 -24.11 24.14 11.66
N MET A 1128 -23.53 22.95 11.45
CA MET A 1128 -22.63 22.24 12.36
C MET A 1128 -21.21 22.29 11.77
N VAL A 1129 -20.28 22.93 12.48
CA VAL A 1129 -18.87 23.14 12.06
C VAL A 1129 -17.90 22.45 13.00
#